data_AF-A0A499UFP6-F1
#
_entry.id   AF-A0A499UFP6-F1
#
_cell.length_a   1.000
_cell.length_b   1.000
_cell.length_c   1.000
_cell.angle_alpha   90.00
_cell.angle_beta   90.00
_cell.angle_gamma   90.00
#
_symmetry.space_group_name_H-M   'P 1'
#
loop_
_entity.id
_entity.type
_entity.pdbx_description
1 polymer ?
#
loop_
_entity_poly.entity_id
_entity_poly.type
_entity_poly.pdbx_seq_one_letter_code
_entity_poly.pdbx_strand_id
1 'polypeptide(L)'
;MITGATGTLGGLLARHLVTRHGVRHLLLTSRRGPAAEGAGRLRDELTALGATVTVAACDTADRDAVAALVAQVPGDHPLTGVFHTAGVLDDGVISSLTPERMDTVLRPKADAVLHLHEATRELDLAAFVLFSSAAGVLGGAGQGNYAAANGFLDAFAQARRAQGLPAHSLAWGLWAQASTMTGTADTAGAVRSGVAALTSEQGMELLDTALALDTPLLIPMRLDLAALRANAGSGSVPLLLRGLVRAPARRTGATTRAGSSGGDSALRERLAGLSEAEQDAVLVELVRAQVATVLGHPDPSAIGATHEFVDSGFDSLTAVELRNRLNAATGLRLPATLVFDHETPTDLAARLRSDLAAARQSGPSVETPTGPAAAAAGESTTLSALYTQAFETGKWKEIFDLLHATAALRPRFSATSELEKLPTPVRLSKGPAEQHMFCFSSCLAVAGIHQYARFAASQRGRRDVSALALPGFGRGEPLPETADAVVAAQAEAVAKAADGAPIVLLGSSAGGWFAHAAAGHLERMGIRPTAVVLVDTYVPKSSILNQFGLSLMDGMTEREGVFVTMDDDRLSAMGWYLNLFGSWDPEPIATPTLLVRAMEPLSTGSLKLEELPDWRSFWELPHDIVDVRGNHFTMMEDHSLPTAQAIEDWLESLPRDGA
;
A
#
# COMPACT_ATOMS: atom_id res chain seq x y z
N MET A 1 -24.57 -29.13 7.99
CA MET A 1 -23.56 -28.42 8.78
C MET A 1 -23.27 -27.07 8.12
N ILE A 2 -23.17 -26.00 8.92
CA ILE A 2 -22.77 -24.67 8.47
C ILE A 2 -21.56 -24.23 9.30
N THR A 3 -20.43 -23.95 8.64
CA THR A 3 -19.21 -23.47 9.31
C THR A 3 -19.10 -21.95 9.17
N GLY A 4 -18.71 -21.24 10.23
CA GLY A 4 -18.83 -19.79 10.25
C GLY A 4 -20.28 -19.33 10.46
N ALA A 5 -21.13 -20.21 11.01
CA ALA A 5 -22.58 -20.02 11.14
C ALA A 5 -22.98 -18.79 11.96
N THR A 6 -22.11 -18.34 12.86
CA THR A 6 -22.36 -17.19 13.73
C THR A 6 -22.00 -15.85 13.06
N GLY A 7 -21.40 -15.89 11.86
CA GLY A 7 -21.19 -14.70 11.04
C GLY A 7 -22.48 -14.28 10.32
N THR A 8 -22.50 -13.05 9.80
CA THR A 8 -23.67 -12.44 9.14
C THR A 8 -24.28 -13.36 8.07
N LEU A 9 -23.48 -13.84 7.11
CA LEU A 9 -23.97 -14.70 6.02
C LEU A 9 -24.37 -16.10 6.51
N GLY A 10 -23.64 -16.66 7.47
CA GLY A 10 -23.96 -17.96 8.05
C GLY A 10 -25.33 -17.98 8.73
N GLY A 11 -25.68 -16.91 9.44
CA GLY A 11 -26.98 -16.75 10.07
C GLY A 11 -28.12 -16.56 9.05
N LEU A 12 -27.90 -15.78 7.98
CA LEU A 12 -28.86 -15.64 6.89
C LEU A 12 -29.15 -16.97 6.20
N LEU A 13 -28.07 -17.69 5.86
CA LEU A 13 -28.14 -19.02 5.27
C LEU A 13 -28.90 -20.00 6.17
N ALA A 14 -28.60 -20.04 7.47
CA ALA A 14 -29.27 -20.94 8.40
C ALA A 14 -30.79 -20.71 8.43
N ARG A 15 -31.24 -19.44 8.47
CA ARG A 15 -32.66 -19.10 8.41
C ARG A 15 -33.29 -19.55 7.10
N HIS A 16 -32.64 -19.24 5.97
CA HIS A 16 -33.12 -19.60 4.64
C HIS A 16 -33.26 -21.12 4.47
N LEU A 17 -32.29 -21.90 4.96
CA LEU A 17 -32.36 -23.36 4.93
C LEU A 17 -33.56 -23.90 5.73
N VAL A 18 -33.89 -23.32 6.88
CA VAL A 18 -35.03 -23.77 7.69
C VAL A 18 -36.37 -23.36 7.07
N THR A 19 -36.49 -22.11 6.63
CA THR A 19 -37.78 -21.54 6.17
C THR A 19 -38.09 -21.90 4.72
N ARG A 20 -37.10 -21.88 3.82
CA ARG A 20 -37.30 -22.10 2.38
C ARG A 20 -37.08 -23.54 1.94
N HIS A 21 -36.06 -24.20 2.51
CA HIS A 21 -35.68 -25.58 2.16
C HIS A 21 -36.19 -26.62 3.16
N GLY A 22 -36.83 -26.19 4.24
CA GLY A 22 -37.43 -27.10 5.21
C GLY A 22 -36.40 -27.91 6.02
N VAL A 23 -35.14 -27.47 6.10
CA VAL A 23 -34.11 -28.16 6.90
C VAL A 23 -34.52 -28.14 8.37
N ARG A 24 -34.44 -29.30 9.03
CA ARG A 24 -34.85 -29.47 10.44
C ARG A 24 -33.71 -29.81 11.39
N HIS A 25 -32.56 -30.23 10.89
CA HIS A 25 -31.40 -30.54 11.73
C HIS A 25 -30.22 -29.70 11.26
N LEU A 26 -29.75 -28.80 12.13
CA LEU A 26 -28.64 -27.90 11.85
C LEU A 26 -27.50 -28.13 12.84
N LEU A 27 -26.33 -28.43 12.30
CA LEU A 27 -25.07 -28.31 13.02
C LEU A 27 -24.41 -26.98 12.64
N LEU A 28 -24.41 -26.04 13.58
CA LEU A 28 -23.81 -24.72 13.44
C LEU A 28 -22.46 -24.72 14.14
N THR A 29 -21.38 -24.43 13.42
CA THR A 29 -20.04 -24.44 13.98
C THR A 29 -19.29 -23.13 13.77
N SER A 30 -18.53 -22.74 14.79
CA SER A 30 -17.55 -21.66 14.77
C SER A 30 -16.48 -21.95 15.83
N ARG A 31 -15.33 -21.26 15.78
CA ARG A 31 -14.25 -21.43 16.77
C ARG A 31 -14.72 -21.27 18.23
N ARG A 32 -15.65 -20.36 18.49
CA ARG A 32 -16.18 -20.08 19.84
C ARG A 32 -17.45 -20.89 20.17
N GLY A 33 -18.05 -21.56 19.20
CA GLY A 33 -19.26 -22.38 19.38
C GLY A 33 -20.38 -21.63 20.12
N PRO A 34 -20.98 -22.22 21.19
CA PRO A 34 -22.02 -21.58 21.99
C PRO A 34 -21.61 -20.24 22.63
N ALA A 35 -20.32 -20.01 22.84
CA ALA A 35 -19.78 -18.77 23.39
C ALA A 35 -19.59 -17.65 22.35
N ALA A 36 -19.86 -17.93 21.07
CA ALA A 36 -19.83 -16.89 20.04
C ALA A 36 -20.99 -15.89 20.25
N GLU A 37 -20.69 -14.61 20.02
CA GLU A 37 -21.70 -13.56 20.09
C GLU A 37 -22.87 -13.86 19.13
N GLY A 38 -24.10 -13.72 19.64
CA GLY A 38 -25.32 -13.98 18.87
C GLY A 38 -25.67 -15.46 18.65
N ALA A 39 -24.81 -16.42 19.01
CA ALA A 39 -25.07 -17.85 18.77
C ALA A 39 -26.31 -18.37 19.49
N GLY A 40 -26.49 -18.00 20.78
CA GLY A 40 -27.69 -18.37 21.54
C GLY A 40 -28.97 -17.83 20.91
N ARG A 41 -28.98 -16.55 20.51
CA ARG A 41 -30.12 -15.91 19.84
C ARG A 41 -30.46 -16.60 18.53
N LEU A 42 -29.46 -16.90 17.69
CA LEU A 42 -29.65 -17.59 16.42
C LEU A 42 -30.21 -19.01 16.63
N ARG A 43 -29.68 -19.75 17.62
CA ARG A 43 -30.19 -21.08 17.98
C ARG A 43 -31.67 -21.00 18.38
N ASP A 44 -32.01 -20.10 19.28
CA ASP A 44 -33.38 -19.98 19.81
C ASP A 44 -34.36 -19.58 18.71
N GLU A 45 -33.96 -18.66 17.82
CA GLU A 45 -34.74 -18.24 16.65
C GLU A 45 -35.00 -19.41 15.68
N LEU A 46 -33.95 -20.14 15.30
CA LEU A 46 -34.08 -21.30 14.40
C LEU A 46 -34.89 -22.44 15.03
N THR A 47 -34.80 -22.59 16.35
CA THR A 47 -35.62 -23.56 17.11
C THR A 47 -37.09 -23.16 17.09
N ALA A 48 -37.41 -21.87 17.26
CA ALA A 48 -38.77 -21.35 17.12
C ALA A 48 -39.32 -21.53 15.69
N LEU A 49 -38.45 -21.52 14.68
CA LEU A 49 -38.79 -21.84 13.29
C LEU A 49 -38.92 -23.35 13.01
N GLY A 50 -38.76 -24.21 14.03
CA GLY A 50 -39.00 -25.65 13.96
C GLY A 50 -37.76 -26.50 13.68
N ALA A 51 -36.55 -25.96 13.80
CA ALA A 51 -35.31 -26.72 13.63
C ALA A 51 -34.73 -27.21 14.97
N THR A 52 -34.14 -28.40 14.97
CA THR A 52 -33.23 -28.86 16.01
C THR A 52 -31.83 -28.35 15.70
N VAL A 53 -31.28 -27.51 16.59
CA VAL A 53 -30.00 -26.82 16.36
C VAL A 53 -28.96 -27.27 17.36
N THR A 54 -27.87 -27.82 16.86
CA THR A 54 -26.65 -28.09 17.63
C THR A 54 -25.62 -27.01 17.32
N VAL A 55 -25.12 -26.34 18.35
CA VAL A 55 -24.04 -25.35 18.23
C VAL A 55 -22.76 -25.96 18.81
N ALA A 56 -21.74 -26.11 17.98
CA ALA A 56 -20.46 -26.72 18.38
C ALA A 56 -19.30 -25.73 18.24
N ALA A 57 -18.36 -25.79 19.18
CA ALA A 57 -17.07 -25.13 19.04
C ALA A 57 -16.15 -26.04 18.23
N CYS A 58 -15.66 -25.55 17.10
CA CYS A 58 -14.69 -26.27 16.28
C CYS A 58 -13.95 -25.27 15.40
N ASP A 59 -12.62 -25.35 15.44
CA ASP A 59 -11.77 -24.71 14.46
C ASP A 59 -11.67 -25.61 13.23
N THR A 60 -12.23 -25.18 12.11
CA THR A 60 -12.22 -25.98 10.90
C THR A 60 -10.83 -26.13 10.29
N ALA A 61 -9.89 -25.24 10.65
CA ALA A 61 -8.48 -25.37 10.27
C ALA A 61 -7.74 -26.45 11.10
N ASP A 62 -8.38 -27.07 12.09
CA ASP A 62 -7.85 -28.22 12.82
C ASP A 62 -8.49 -29.52 12.30
N ARG A 63 -7.66 -30.37 11.71
CA ARG A 63 -8.09 -31.63 11.09
C ARG A 63 -8.78 -32.57 12.08
N ASP A 64 -8.21 -32.73 13.26
CA ASP A 64 -8.72 -33.68 14.24
C ASP A 64 -9.99 -33.16 14.90
N ALA A 65 -10.09 -31.83 15.10
CA ALA A 65 -11.31 -31.19 15.57
C ALA A 65 -12.48 -31.38 14.57
N VAL A 66 -12.22 -31.26 13.26
CA VAL A 66 -13.24 -31.51 12.23
C VAL A 66 -13.66 -32.97 12.21
N ALA A 67 -12.70 -33.90 12.24
CA ALA A 67 -13.00 -35.33 12.25
C ALA A 67 -13.83 -35.73 13.47
N ALA A 68 -13.46 -35.24 14.66
CA ALA A 68 -14.21 -35.46 15.90
C ALA A 68 -15.63 -34.88 15.84
N LEU A 69 -15.80 -33.69 15.24
CA LEU A 69 -17.12 -33.06 15.09
C LEU A 69 -18.02 -33.88 14.16
N VAL A 70 -17.51 -34.33 13.02
CA VAL A 70 -18.28 -35.13 12.06
C VAL A 70 -18.67 -36.49 12.65
N ALA A 71 -17.77 -37.12 13.42
CA ALA A 71 -18.04 -38.38 14.10
C ALA A 71 -19.15 -38.30 15.17
N GLN A 72 -19.46 -37.11 15.68
CA GLN A 72 -20.53 -36.88 16.66
C GLN A 72 -21.91 -36.74 16.02
N VAL A 73 -22.02 -36.69 14.68
CA VAL A 73 -23.31 -36.57 14.00
C VAL A 73 -24.10 -37.89 14.17
N PRO A 74 -25.35 -37.84 14.67
CA PRO A 74 -26.15 -39.04 14.90
C PRO A 74 -26.44 -39.83 13.61
N GLY A 75 -26.36 -41.17 13.68
CA GLY A 75 -26.67 -42.04 12.53
C GLY A 75 -28.11 -41.93 12.02
N ASP A 76 -29.07 -41.64 12.90
CA ASP A 76 -30.48 -41.44 12.53
C ASP A 76 -30.72 -40.12 11.76
N HIS A 77 -29.78 -39.19 11.85
CA HIS A 77 -29.81 -37.89 11.20
C HIS A 77 -28.45 -37.60 10.54
N PRO A 78 -28.10 -38.35 9.48
CA PRO A 78 -26.78 -38.28 8.88
C PRO A 78 -26.53 -36.88 8.30
N LEU A 79 -25.26 -36.50 8.24
CA LEU A 79 -24.85 -35.25 7.60
C LEU A 79 -25.08 -35.36 6.08
N THR A 80 -26.00 -34.55 5.56
CA THR A 80 -26.36 -34.53 4.12
C THR A 80 -25.91 -33.28 3.38
N GLY A 81 -25.41 -32.26 4.10
CA GLY A 81 -24.99 -31.01 3.47
C GLY A 81 -23.95 -30.26 4.29
N VAL A 82 -22.96 -29.70 3.61
CA VAL A 82 -21.92 -28.84 4.20
C VAL A 82 -21.95 -27.49 3.51
N PHE A 83 -22.07 -26.42 4.30
CA PHE A 83 -21.97 -25.04 3.82
C PHE A 83 -20.83 -24.35 4.57
N HIS A 84 -19.83 -23.91 3.83
CA HIS A 84 -18.65 -23.26 4.38
C HIS A 84 -18.73 -21.75 4.16
N THR A 85 -19.05 -21.00 5.22
CA THR A 85 -19.17 -19.53 5.21
C THR A 85 -18.10 -18.83 6.05
N ALA A 86 -17.06 -19.56 6.48
CA ALA A 86 -16.01 -19.00 7.30
C ALA A 86 -14.99 -18.23 6.44
N GLY A 87 -14.43 -17.18 7.02
CA GLY A 87 -13.40 -16.37 6.38
C GLY A 87 -12.98 -15.22 7.29
N VAL A 88 -11.81 -14.66 6.98
CA VAL A 88 -11.29 -13.43 7.58
C VAL A 88 -10.60 -12.62 6.47
N LEU A 89 -10.41 -11.34 6.71
CA LEU A 89 -9.60 -10.46 5.85
C LEU A 89 -8.35 -10.04 6.61
N ASP A 90 -7.28 -9.82 5.86
CA ASP A 90 -6.02 -9.24 6.34
C ASP A 90 -5.38 -8.52 5.14
N ASP A 91 -6.03 -7.43 4.72
CA ASP A 91 -5.73 -6.77 3.45
C ASP A 91 -4.32 -6.16 3.45
N GLY A 92 -3.62 -6.33 2.34
CA GLY A 92 -2.28 -5.82 2.06
C GLY A 92 -1.97 -5.87 0.56
N VAL A 93 -1.17 -4.92 0.08
CA VAL A 93 -0.60 -5.01 -1.26
C VAL A 93 0.33 -6.23 -1.34
N ILE A 94 0.50 -6.81 -2.52
CA ILE A 94 1.26 -8.07 -2.68
C ILE A 94 2.66 -7.98 -2.07
N SER A 95 3.33 -6.83 -2.21
CA SER A 95 4.67 -6.59 -1.65
C SER A 95 4.71 -6.50 -0.12
N SER A 96 3.57 -6.28 0.54
CA SER A 96 3.47 -6.22 2.00
C SER A 96 2.87 -7.49 2.63
N LEU A 97 2.62 -8.53 1.84
CA LEU A 97 2.08 -9.79 2.35
C LEU A 97 3.22 -10.61 2.97
N THR A 98 3.08 -10.94 4.25
CA THR A 98 3.96 -11.88 4.96
C THR A 98 3.34 -13.29 4.97
N PRO A 99 4.13 -14.34 5.25
CA PRO A 99 3.59 -15.69 5.44
C PRO A 99 2.45 -15.74 6.47
N GLU A 100 2.54 -14.98 7.56
CA GLU A 100 1.52 -14.95 8.62
C GLU A 100 0.21 -14.32 8.14
N ARG A 101 0.29 -13.25 7.32
CA ARG A 101 -0.88 -12.61 6.70
C ARG A 101 -1.52 -13.50 5.63
N MET A 102 -0.72 -14.30 4.94
CA MET A 102 -1.21 -15.34 4.03
C MET A 102 -1.93 -16.44 4.79
N ASP A 103 -1.28 -17.02 5.81
CA ASP A 103 -1.81 -18.10 6.64
C ASP A 103 -3.10 -17.68 7.34
N THR A 104 -3.17 -16.46 7.89
CA THR A 104 -4.36 -15.95 8.57
C THR A 104 -5.60 -16.03 7.69
N VAL A 105 -5.47 -15.74 6.39
CA VAL A 105 -6.58 -15.74 5.42
C VAL A 105 -6.80 -17.10 4.77
N LEU A 106 -5.72 -17.86 4.50
CA LEU A 106 -5.78 -19.18 3.89
C LEU A 106 -6.35 -20.24 4.84
N ARG A 107 -5.91 -20.27 6.10
CA ARG A 107 -6.32 -21.30 7.08
C ARG A 107 -7.84 -21.50 7.20
N PRO A 108 -8.66 -20.46 7.42
CA PRO A 108 -10.11 -20.65 7.54
C PRO A 108 -10.79 -21.00 6.21
N LYS A 109 -10.08 -21.07 5.08
CA LYS A 109 -10.61 -21.42 3.76
C LYS A 109 -9.98 -22.70 3.20
N ALA A 110 -8.69 -22.67 2.88
CA ALA A 110 -7.98 -23.78 2.24
C ALA A 110 -7.89 -25.01 3.16
N ASP A 111 -7.26 -24.87 4.33
CA ASP A 111 -7.13 -25.97 5.29
C ASP A 111 -8.51 -26.45 5.76
N ALA A 112 -9.39 -25.50 6.07
CA ALA A 112 -10.76 -25.79 6.47
C ALA A 112 -11.50 -26.68 5.47
N VAL A 113 -11.41 -26.36 4.18
CA VAL A 113 -12.11 -27.12 3.14
C VAL A 113 -11.45 -28.46 2.87
N LEU A 114 -10.12 -28.56 2.97
CA LEU A 114 -9.42 -29.85 2.89
C LEU A 114 -9.83 -30.78 4.04
N HIS A 115 -9.89 -30.29 5.27
CA HIS A 115 -10.30 -31.10 6.41
C HIS A 115 -11.78 -31.51 6.33
N LEU A 116 -12.65 -30.58 5.92
CA LEU A 116 -14.07 -30.88 5.68
C LEU A 116 -14.23 -31.92 4.57
N HIS A 117 -13.44 -31.82 3.50
CA HIS A 117 -13.41 -32.80 2.44
C HIS A 117 -13.05 -34.19 2.96
N GLU A 118 -11.90 -34.32 3.64
CA GLU A 118 -11.42 -35.60 4.14
C GLU A 118 -12.43 -36.25 5.07
N ALA A 119 -13.01 -35.47 6.00
CA ALA A 119 -13.96 -35.97 6.98
C ALA A 119 -15.33 -36.36 6.37
N THR A 120 -15.67 -35.86 5.18
CA THR A 120 -17.00 -36.06 4.58
C THR A 120 -17.00 -36.73 3.22
N ARG A 121 -15.83 -37.11 2.67
CA ARG A 121 -15.71 -37.66 1.31
C ARG A 121 -16.46 -38.98 1.09
N GLU A 122 -16.60 -39.79 2.14
CA GLU A 122 -17.30 -41.08 2.10
C GLU A 122 -18.80 -40.95 2.46
N LEU A 123 -19.27 -39.73 2.77
CA LEU A 123 -20.67 -39.47 3.10
C LEU A 123 -21.47 -39.14 1.83
N ASP A 124 -22.71 -39.60 1.80
CA ASP A 124 -23.66 -39.30 0.72
C ASP A 124 -24.22 -37.87 0.88
N LEU A 125 -23.36 -36.88 0.66
CA LEU A 125 -23.76 -35.48 0.70
C LEU A 125 -24.62 -35.14 -0.52
N ALA A 126 -25.70 -34.40 -0.29
CA ALA A 126 -26.45 -33.73 -1.35
C ALA A 126 -25.83 -32.38 -1.73
N ALA A 127 -25.09 -31.73 -0.81
CA ALA A 127 -24.52 -30.41 -1.03
C ALA A 127 -23.17 -30.21 -0.32
N PHE A 128 -22.22 -29.59 -1.02
CA PHE A 128 -20.97 -29.10 -0.44
C PHE A 128 -20.69 -27.71 -1.02
N VAL A 129 -21.07 -26.67 -0.30
CA VAL A 129 -21.16 -25.30 -0.84
C VAL A 129 -20.15 -24.41 -0.16
N LEU A 130 -19.30 -23.77 -0.95
CA LEU A 130 -18.21 -22.91 -0.51
C LEU A 130 -18.55 -21.46 -0.82
N PHE A 131 -18.53 -20.61 0.22
CA PHE A 131 -18.70 -19.18 0.04
C PHE A 131 -17.33 -18.57 -0.27
N SER A 132 -17.11 -18.38 -1.57
CA SER A 132 -15.97 -17.68 -2.15
C SER A 132 -16.30 -16.20 -2.35
N SER A 133 -15.43 -15.46 -3.03
CA SER A 133 -15.63 -14.05 -3.35
C SER A 133 -15.23 -13.76 -4.78
N ALA A 134 -15.96 -12.84 -5.42
CA ALA A 134 -15.61 -12.31 -6.73
C ALA A 134 -14.21 -11.66 -6.77
N ALA A 135 -13.62 -11.30 -5.62
CA ALA A 135 -12.23 -10.86 -5.53
C ALA A 135 -11.23 -11.92 -6.05
N GLY A 136 -11.55 -13.22 -5.94
CA GLY A 136 -10.72 -14.29 -6.52
C GLY A 136 -10.74 -14.33 -8.06
N VAL A 137 -11.78 -13.74 -8.68
CA VAL A 137 -11.98 -13.74 -10.13
C VAL A 137 -11.62 -12.38 -10.76
N LEU A 138 -12.07 -11.30 -10.15
CA LEU A 138 -11.92 -9.93 -10.65
C LEU A 138 -10.69 -9.22 -10.07
N GLY A 139 -10.09 -9.78 -9.02
CA GLY A 139 -9.12 -9.09 -8.18
C GLY A 139 -9.79 -8.15 -7.18
N GLY A 140 -9.04 -7.79 -6.13
CA GLY A 140 -9.38 -6.75 -5.19
C GLY A 140 -8.11 -5.98 -4.83
N ALA A 141 -8.17 -4.65 -4.85
CA ALA A 141 -7.00 -3.84 -4.51
C ALA A 141 -6.62 -4.10 -3.04
N GLY A 142 -5.36 -4.48 -2.80
CA GLY A 142 -4.90 -4.87 -1.46
C GLY A 142 -5.42 -6.23 -0.96
N GLN A 143 -6.01 -7.06 -1.82
CA GLN A 143 -6.62 -8.34 -1.40
C GLN A 143 -5.92 -9.56 -2.01
N GLY A 144 -4.59 -9.54 -2.13
CA GLY A 144 -3.83 -10.62 -2.80
C GLY A 144 -3.99 -11.98 -2.11
N ASN A 145 -3.84 -12.01 -0.78
CA ASN A 145 -4.06 -13.21 0.04
C ASN A 145 -5.51 -13.71 -0.01
N TYR A 146 -6.48 -12.80 0.06
CA TYR A 146 -7.90 -13.14 0.01
C TYR A 146 -8.32 -13.63 -1.38
N ALA A 147 -7.83 -13.02 -2.46
CA ALA A 147 -8.04 -13.48 -3.82
C ALA A 147 -7.45 -14.88 -4.02
N ALA A 148 -6.24 -15.15 -3.53
CA ALA A 148 -5.62 -16.47 -3.58
C ALA A 148 -6.43 -17.52 -2.81
N ALA A 149 -6.87 -17.20 -1.59
CA ALA A 149 -7.66 -18.12 -0.77
C ALA A 149 -9.02 -18.45 -1.41
N ASN A 150 -9.69 -17.48 -2.02
CA ASN A 150 -10.94 -17.72 -2.74
C ASN A 150 -10.72 -18.46 -4.07
N GLY A 151 -9.64 -18.17 -4.79
CA GLY A 151 -9.22 -18.93 -5.97
C GLY A 151 -8.95 -20.41 -5.66
N PHE A 152 -8.39 -20.71 -4.48
CA PHE A 152 -8.27 -22.09 -3.99
C PHE A 152 -9.64 -22.76 -3.83
N LEU A 153 -10.61 -22.10 -3.19
CA LEU A 153 -11.98 -22.64 -3.03
C LEU A 153 -12.64 -22.93 -4.39
N ASP A 154 -12.45 -22.01 -5.34
CA ASP A 154 -13.01 -22.11 -6.69
C ASP A 154 -12.43 -23.29 -7.47
N ALA A 155 -11.10 -23.48 -7.38
CA ALA A 155 -10.41 -24.62 -7.97
C ALA A 155 -10.75 -25.93 -7.25
N PHE A 156 -10.87 -25.90 -5.93
CA PHE A 156 -11.23 -27.06 -5.12
C PHE A 156 -12.63 -27.59 -5.48
N ALA A 157 -13.62 -26.71 -5.63
CA ALA A 157 -14.97 -27.13 -6.01
C ALA A 157 -14.98 -27.84 -7.37
N GLN A 158 -14.22 -27.34 -8.34
CA GLN A 158 -14.04 -27.99 -9.64
C GLN A 158 -13.38 -29.36 -9.52
N ALA A 159 -12.29 -29.45 -8.74
CA ALA A 159 -11.58 -30.71 -8.51
C ALA A 159 -12.46 -31.77 -7.81
N ARG A 160 -13.23 -31.37 -6.81
CA ARG A 160 -14.17 -32.26 -6.09
C ARG A 160 -15.29 -32.76 -7.00
N ARG A 161 -15.83 -31.89 -7.86
CA ARG A 161 -16.81 -32.25 -8.89
C ARG A 161 -16.25 -33.21 -9.94
N ALA A 162 -14.99 -33.04 -10.34
CA ALA A 162 -14.32 -33.98 -11.25
C ALA A 162 -14.15 -35.39 -10.64
N GLN A 163 -14.20 -35.52 -9.32
CA GLN A 163 -14.21 -36.80 -8.60
C GLN A 163 -15.63 -37.38 -8.42
N GLY A 164 -16.65 -36.76 -9.00
CA GLY A 164 -18.05 -37.19 -8.87
C GLY A 164 -18.71 -36.81 -7.54
N LEU A 165 -18.04 -36.00 -6.71
CA LEU A 165 -18.58 -35.53 -5.44
C LEU A 165 -19.27 -34.17 -5.61
N PRO A 166 -20.35 -33.87 -4.87
CA PRO A 166 -21.02 -32.58 -4.95
C PRO A 166 -20.06 -31.47 -4.51
N ALA A 167 -20.05 -30.37 -5.25
CA ALA A 167 -19.41 -29.13 -4.85
C ALA A 167 -19.91 -27.93 -5.65
N HIS A 168 -20.13 -26.80 -4.96
CA HIS A 168 -20.34 -25.48 -5.56
C HIS A 168 -19.43 -24.48 -4.87
N SER A 169 -18.67 -23.69 -5.63
CA SER A 169 -18.07 -22.45 -5.15
C SER A 169 -18.88 -21.27 -5.66
N LEU A 170 -19.31 -20.42 -4.72
CA LEU A 170 -20.08 -19.22 -5.01
C LEU A 170 -19.19 -18.00 -4.77
N ALA A 171 -18.62 -17.46 -5.84
CA ALA A 171 -17.77 -16.28 -5.80
C ALA A 171 -18.64 -15.02 -5.67
N TRP A 172 -19.09 -14.75 -4.44
CA TRP A 172 -20.06 -13.69 -4.16
C TRP A 172 -19.53 -12.29 -4.50
N GLY A 173 -20.39 -11.49 -5.12
CA GLY A 173 -20.21 -10.04 -5.23
C GLY A 173 -20.43 -9.31 -3.90
N LEU A 174 -20.53 -7.99 -3.97
CA LEU A 174 -20.73 -7.15 -2.79
C LEU A 174 -22.08 -7.41 -2.13
N TRP A 175 -22.11 -7.55 -0.81
CA TRP A 175 -23.33 -7.64 0.00
C TRP A 175 -23.64 -6.29 0.64
N ALA A 176 -24.92 -5.90 0.68
CA ALA A 176 -25.37 -4.66 1.30
C ALA A 176 -25.32 -4.71 2.84
N GLN A 177 -25.47 -5.90 3.42
CA GLN A 177 -25.46 -6.07 4.85
C GLN A 177 -24.02 -6.02 5.38
N ALA A 178 -23.73 -5.05 6.25
CA ALA A 178 -22.45 -4.95 6.92
C ALA A 178 -22.17 -6.21 7.76
N SER A 179 -20.95 -6.72 7.64
CA SER A 179 -20.41 -7.81 8.44
C SER A 179 -19.12 -7.35 9.10
N THR A 180 -18.68 -8.08 10.13
CA THR A 180 -17.35 -7.91 10.74
C THR A 180 -16.20 -8.02 9.73
N MET A 181 -16.43 -8.68 8.58
CA MET A 181 -15.44 -8.77 7.50
C MET A 181 -15.51 -7.58 6.52
N THR A 182 -16.69 -6.97 6.32
CA THR A 182 -16.88 -5.92 5.31
C THR A 182 -16.81 -4.50 5.89
N GLY A 183 -16.39 -4.37 7.17
CA GLY A 183 -16.43 -3.11 7.94
C GLY A 183 -15.60 -1.95 7.39
N THR A 184 -14.73 -2.20 6.40
CA THR A 184 -13.90 -1.18 5.73
C THR A 184 -13.66 -1.49 4.23
N ALA A 185 -14.38 -2.47 3.65
CA ALA A 185 -14.21 -2.79 2.24
C ALA A 185 -14.63 -1.58 1.38
N ASP A 186 -13.86 -1.27 0.33
CA ASP A 186 -14.10 -0.15 -0.61
C ASP A 186 -15.40 -0.37 -1.42
N THR A 187 -16.52 -0.23 -0.71
CA THR A 187 -17.89 -0.28 -1.22
C THR A 187 -18.10 0.81 -2.28
N ALA A 188 -17.39 1.92 -2.13
CA ALA A 188 -17.41 3.01 -3.09
C ALA A 188 -16.71 2.61 -4.40
N GLY A 189 -15.57 1.91 -4.37
CA GLY A 189 -14.83 1.41 -5.54
C GLY A 189 -15.60 0.36 -6.33
N ALA A 190 -16.21 -0.60 -5.64
CA ALA A 190 -17.03 -1.64 -6.27
C ALA A 190 -18.28 -1.05 -6.97
N VAL A 191 -19.00 -0.14 -6.30
CA VAL A 191 -20.15 0.57 -6.90
C VAL A 191 -19.71 1.43 -8.10
N ARG A 192 -18.55 2.10 -8.01
CA ARG A 192 -17.94 2.88 -9.11
C ARG A 192 -17.55 2.01 -10.31
N SER A 193 -17.19 0.74 -10.10
CA SER A 193 -16.91 -0.24 -11.17
C SER A 193 -18.16 -0.91 -11.76
N GLY A 194 -19.37 -0.46 -11.39
CA GLY A 194 -20.63 -1.04 -11.86
C GLY A 194 -21.01 -2.36 -11.20
N VAL A 195 -20.44 -2.67 -10.04
CA VAL A 195 -20.84 -3.79 -9.17
C VAL A 195 -21.71 -3.24 -8.04
N ALA A 196 -22.99 -3.55 -8.06
CA ALA A 196 -23.95 -3.10 -7.04
C ALA A 196 -24.04 -4.10 -5.88
N ALA A 197 -24.36 -3.59 -4.69
CA ALA A 197 -24.56 -4.43 -3.51
C ALA A 197 -25.84 -5.29 -3.63
N LEU A 198 -25.73 -6.57 -3.26
CA LEU A 198 -26.83 -7.52 -3.12
C LEU A 198 -27.54 -7.33 -1.78
N THR A 199 -28.87 -7.26 -1.79
CA THR A 199 -29.62 -7.40 -0.53
C THR A 199 -29.56 -8.84 -0.04
N SER A 200 -29.89 -9.06 1.22
CA SER A 200 -29.88 -10.41 1.83
C SER A 200 -30.85 -11.35 1.12
N GLU A 201 -32.02 -10.84 0.72
CA GLU A 201 -33.04 -11.56 -0.05
C GLU A 201 -32.50 -11.94 -1.44
N GLN A 202 -31.93 -10.97 -2.17
CA GLN A 202 -31.33 -11.22 -3.49
C GLN A 202 -30.21 -12.26 -3.43
N GLY A 203 -29.38 -12.19 -2.39
CA GLY A 203 -28.31 -13.17 -2.18
C GLY A 203 -28.84 -14.58 -1.94
N MET A 204 -29.91 -14.74 -1.17
CA MET A 204 -30.53 -16.06 -0.94
C MET A 204 -31.28 -16.59 -2.18
N GLU A 205 -31.92 -15.72 -2.98
CA GLU A 205 -32.51 -16.10 -4.27
C GLU A 205 -31.43 -16.59 -5.27
N LEU A 206 -30.29 -15.92 -5.29
CA LEU A 206 -29.14 -16.33 -6.11
C LEU A 206 -28.50 -17.62 -5.61
N LEU A 207 -28.49 -17.87 -4.30
CA LEU A 207 -28.08 -19.17 -3.74
C LEU A 207 -28.99 -20.29 -4.26
N ASP A 208 -30.32 -20.12 -4.18
CA ASP A 208 -31.28 -21.11 -4.68
C ASP A 208 -31.09 -21.39 -6.16
N THR A 209 -30.88 -20.33 -6.94
CA THR A 209 -30.59 -20.42 -8.37
C THR A 209 -29.30 -21.19 -8.61
N ALA A 210 -28.24 -20.90 -7.84
CA ALA A 210 -26.94 -21.54 -8.00
C ALA A 210 -26.97 -23.04 -7.69
N LEU A 211 -27.71 -23.44 -6.64
CA LEU A 211 -27.86 -24.86 -6.25
C LEU A 211 -28.63 -25.68 -7.28
N ALA A 212 -29.44 -25.04 -8.13
CA ALA A 212 -30.16 -25.71 -9.21
C ALA A 212 -29.32 -25.89 -10.50
N LEU A 213 -28.14 -25.26 -10.60
CA LEU A 213 -27.28 -25.32 -11.76
C LEU A 213 -26.18 -26.39 -11.59
N ASP A 214 -25.94 -27.17 -12.65
CA ASP A 214 -24.86 -28.17 -12.68
C ASP A 214 -23.48 -27.55 -13.01
N THR A 215 -23.18 -26.42 -12.37
CA THR A 215 -21.95 -25.65 -12.60
C THR A 215 -21.16 -25.55 -11.30
N PRO A 216 -19.89 -26.01 -11.26
CA PRO A 216 -19.10 -26.05 -10.02
C PRO A 216 -18.69 -24.68 -9.48
N LEU A 217 -18.52 -23.68 -10.34
CA LEU A 217 -18.13 -22.31 -9.98
C LEU A 217 -19.12 -21.32 -10.58
N LEU A 218 -19.75 -20.51 -9.72
CA LEU A 218 -20.70 -19.47 -10.11
C LEU A 218 -20.29 -18.15 -9.44
N ILE A 219 -20.62 -17.02 -10.07
CA ILE A 219 -20.34 -15.67 -9.57
C ILE A 219 -21.68 -14.98 -9.33
N PRO A 220 -22.31 -15.13 -8.16
CA PRO A 220 -23.54 -14.43 -7.87
C PRO A 220 -23.24 -12.97 -7.56
N MET A 221 -23.59 -12.09 -8.50
CA MET A 221 -23.25 -10.67 -8.47
C MET A 221 -24.34 -9.84 -9.14
N ARG A 222 -24.58 -8.65 -8.59
CA ARG A 222 -25.44 -7.65 -9.22
C ARG A 222 -24.59 -6.64 -9.96
N LEU A 223 -24.80 -6.54 -11.27
CA LEU A 223 -24.11 -5.58 -12.13
C LEU A 223 -25.04 -4.44 -12.54
N ASP A 224 -24.57 -3.21 -12.40
CA ASP A 224 -25.18 -2.05 -13.06
C ASP A 224 -24.57 -1.89 -14.45
N LEU A 225 -25.21 -2.53 -15.44
CA LEU A 225 -24.77 -2.48 -16.82
C LEU A 225 -24.82 -1.08 -17.43
N ALA A 226 -25.63 -0.16 -16.90
CA ALA A 226 -25.70 1.22 -17.38
C ALA A 226 -24.47 2.01 -16.89
N ALA A 227 -24.12 1.87 -15.61
CA ALA A 227 -22.89 2.43 -15.04
C ALA A 227 -21.64 1.87 -15.75
N LEU A 228 -21.59 0.56 -16.01
CA LEU A 228 -20.51 -0.07 -16.78
C LEU A 228 -20.37 0.51 -18.19
N ARG A 229 -21.49 0.79 -18.87
CA ARG A 229 -21.48 1.42 -20.21
C ARG A 229 -20.96 2.85 -20.18
N ALA A 230 -21.37 3.65 -19.19
CA ALA A 230 -20.89 5.01 -19.02
C ALA A 230 -19.36 5.05 -18.80
N ASN A 231 -18.83 4.07 -18.08
CA ASN A 231 -17.42 3.93 -17.74
C ASN A 231 -16.56 3.29 -18.85
N ALA A 232 -17.18 2.70 -19.88
CA ALA A 232 -16.45 2.07 -20.98
C ALA A 232 -15.61 3.06 -21.82
N GLY A 233 -16.01 4.34 -21.86
CA GLY A 233 -15.29 5.40 -22.57
C GLY A 233 -13.98 5.84 -21.90
N SER A 234 -13.81 5.58 -20.59
CA SER A 234 -12.63 5.96 -19.80
C SER A 234 -11.64 4.81 -19.57
N GLY A 235 -11.84 3.66 -20.24
CA GLY A 235 -10.96 2.48 -20.11
C GLY A 235 -11.13 1.67 -18.81
N SER A 236 -12.14 1.99 -17.99
CA SER A 236 -12.26 1.51 -16.60
C SER A 236 -13.12 0.24 -16.40
N VAL A 237 -13.57 -0.43 -17.47
CA VAL A 237 -14.34 -1.69 -17.36
C VAL A 237 -13.40 -2.90 -17.32
N PRO A 238 -13.46 -3.75 -16.26
CA PRO A 238 -12.67 -4.98 -16.15
C PRO A 238 -12.82 -5.86 -17.40
N LEU A 239 -11.71 -6.47 -17.86
CA LEU A 239 -11.67 -7.25 -19.10
C LEU A 239 -12.75 -8.33 -19.15
N LEU A 240 -12.97 -9.03 -18.03
CA LEU A 240 -13.97 -10.10 -17.91
C LEU A 240 -15.42 -9.60 -18.09
N LEU A 241 -15.68 -8.31 -17.84
CA LEU A 241 -17.03 -7.72 -17.93
C LEU A 241 -17.29 -7.01 -19.27
N ARG A 242 -16.28 -6.82 -20.12
CA ARG A 242 -16.43 -6.12 -21.41
C ARG A 242 -17.43 -6.79 -22.34
N GLY A 243 -17.54 -8.13 -22.30
CA GLY A 243 -18.52 -8.87 -23.10
C GLY A 243 -19.98 -8.55 -22.77
N LEU A 244 -20.25 -8.01 -21.56
CA LEU A 244 -21.59 -7.63 -21.10
C LEU A 244 -21.96 -6.19 -21.51
N VAL A 245 -20.99 -5.42 -22.00
CA VAL A 245 -21.10 -4.00 -22.35
C VAL A 245 -21.02 -3.86 -23.88
N ARG A 246 -22.16 -3.91 -24.57
CA ARG A 246 -22.21 -3.59 -26.01
C ARG A 246 -21.98 -2.09 -26.21
N ALA A 247 -20.78 -1.70 -26.64
CA ALA A 247 -20.56 -0.34 -27.17
C ALA A 247 -21.33 -0.17 -28.49
N PRO A 248 -21.99 0.97 -28.76
CA PRO A 248 -22.59 1.22 -30.07
C PRO A 248 -21.48 1.20 -31.12
N ALA A 249 -21.66 0.41 -32.18
CA ALA A 249 -20.77 0.41 -33.34
C ALA A 249 -20.70 1.85 -33.89
N ARG A 250 -19.55 2.51 -33.68
CA ARG A 250 -19.31 3.85 -34.21
C ARG A 250 -19.33 3.76 -35.74
N ARG A 251 -20.37 4.35 -36.35
CA ARG A 251 -20.48 4.54 -37.80
C ARG A 251 -19.14 5.03 -38.35
N THR A 252 -18.55 4.21 -39.20
CA THR A 252 -17.38 4.51 -40.03
C THR A 252 -17.69 5.69 -40.94
N GLY A 253 -17.03 6.81 -40.71
CA GLY A 253 -17.02 7.98 -41.57
C GLY A 253 -15.79 8.84 -41.24
N ALA A 254 -14.83 8.83 -42.17
CA ALA A 254 -13.59 9.61 -42.24
C ALA A 254 -12.38 9.19 -41.37
N THR A 255 -11.41 8.62 -42.10
CA THR A 255 -9.94 8.61 -41.90
C THR A 255 -9.35 7.93 -40.67
N THR A 256 -9.01 6.67 -40.87
CA THR A 256 -8.21 5.78 -40.04
C THR A 256 -6.72 6.17 -40.00
N ARG A 257 -6.21 6.41 -38.79
CA ARG A 257 -4.93 5.84 -38.33
C ARG A 257 -5.12 5.37 -36.89
N ALA A 258 -4.95 4.06 -36.70
CA ALA A 258 -5.19 3.36 -35.45
C ALA A 258 -3.93 3.34 -34.58
N GLY A 259 -4.12 3.52 -33.27
CA GLY A 259 -3.14 3.33 -32.21
C GLY A 259 -3.81 3.59 -30.86
N SER A 260 -3.63 2.68 -29.91
CA SER A 260 -4.27 2.66 -28.59
C SER A 260 -3.73 3.74 -27.64
N SER A 261 -4.18 4.99 -27.79
CA SER A 261 -3.75 6.15 -26.98
C SER A 261 -4.85 7.21 -26.77
N GLY A 262 -6.10 6.78 -26.59
CA GLY A 262 -7.27 7.67 -26.65
C GLY A 262 -7.30 8.81 -25.61
N GLY A 263 -6.77 8.61 -24.40
CA GLY A 263 -6.72 9.64 -23.35
C GLY A 263 -5.60 10.65 -23.55
N ASP A 264 -4.40 10.14 -23.78
CA ASP A 264 -3.17 10.92 -23.97
C ASP A 264 -3.22 11.82 -25.22
N SER A 265 -3.72 11.30 -26.36
CA SER A 265 -3.91 12.12 -27.57
C SER A 265 -4.93 13.25 -27.35
N ALA A 266 -6.03 12.97 -26.64
CA ALA A 266 -7.09 13.94 -26.41
C ALA A 266 -6.68 15.05 -25.43
N LEU A 267 -5.92 14.71 -24.37
CA LEU A 267 -5.37 15.70 -23.45
C LEU A 267 -4.31 16.56 -24.14
N ARG A 268 -3.41 15.94 -24.93
CA ARG A 268 -2.37 16.67 -25.68
C ARG A 268 -2.94 17.62 -26.73
N GLU A 269 -4.01 17.23 -27.41
CA GLU A 269 -4.75 18.09 -28.34
C GLU A 269 -5.43 19.25 -27.60
N ARG A 270 -6.03 18.99 -26.44
CA ARG A 270 -6.71 20.01 -25.62
C ARG A 270 -5.76 21.03 -25.02
N LEU A 271 -4.53 20.63 -24.69
CA LEU A 271 -3.47 21.52 -24.21
C LEU A 271 -2.74 22.25 -25.35
N ALA A 272 -2.87 21.81 -26.60
CA ALA A 272 -2.19 22.42 -27.74
C ALA A 272 -2.81 23.80 -28.07
N GLY A 273 -1.98 24.84 -28.07
CA GLY A 273 -2.41 26.21 -28.40
C GLY A 273 -2.96 27.01 -27.21
N LEU A 274 -3.03 26.43 -26.01
CA LEU A 274 -3.33 27.15 -24.77
C LEU A 274 -2.08 27.81 -24.20
N SER A 275 -2.24 28.99 -23.57
CA SER A 275 -1.20 29.63 -22.77
C SER A 275 -0.88 28.80 -21.52
N GLU A 276 0.27 29.05 -20.87
CA GLU A 276 0.68 28.29 -19.69
C GLU A 276 -0.36 28.35 -18.55
N ALA A 277 -0.92 29.53 -18.30
CA ALA A 277 -1.97 29.72 -17.28
C ALA A 277 -3.25 28.93 -17.59
N GLU A 278 -3.61 28.81 -18.88
CA GLU A 278 -4.77 28.03 -19.31
C GLU A 278 -4.51 26.51 -19.25
N GLN A 279 -3.26 26.09 -19.52
CA GLN A 279 -2.86 24.69 -19.36
C GLN A 279 -2.89 24.26 -17.89
N ASP A 280 -2.37 25.11 -16.99
CA ASP A 280 -2.40 24.86 -15.54
C ASP A 280 -3.85 24.73 -15.04
N ALA A 281 -4.76 25.62 -15.46
CA ALA A 281 -6.17 25.53 -15.09
C ALA A 281 -6.82 24.20 -15.55
N VAL A 282 -6.52 23.75 -16.76
CA VAL A 282 -7.03 22.47 -17.29
C VAL A 282 -6.48 21.27 -16.51
N LEU A 283 -5.20 21.31 -16.12
CA LEU A 283 -4.55 20.23 -15.37
C LEU A 283 -5.00 20.20 -13.91
N VAL A 284 -5.23 21.35 -13.28
CA VAL A 284 -5.81 21.44 -11.93
C VAL A 284 -7.19 20.82 -11.91
N GLU A 285 -8.04 21.14 -12.88
CA GLU A 285 -9.38 20.53 -12.99
C GLU A 285 -9.30 19.02 -13.25
N LEU A 286 -8.33 18.56 -14.05
CA LEU A 286 -8.08 17.13 -14.25
C LEU A 286 -7.72 16.44 -12.93
N VAL A 287 -6.77 17.00 -12.17
CA VAL A 287 -6.33 16.44 -10.90
C VAL A 287 -7.49 16.44 -9.90
N ARG A 288 -8.21 17.55 -9.73
CA ARG A 288 -9.39 17.66 -8.86
C ARG A 288 -10.47 16.65 -9.22
N ALA A 289 -10.73 16.45 -10.52
CA ALA A 289 -11.69 15.46 -10.98
C ALA A 289 -11.25 14.02 -10.64
N GLN A 290 -9.98 13.67 -10.83
CA GLN A 290 -9.49 12.34 -10.44
C GLN A 290 -9.49 12.15 -8.92
N VAL A 291 -9.13 13.18 -8.16
CA VAL A 291 -9.12 13.18 -6.69
C VAL A 291 -10.53 13.03 -6.13
N ALA A 292 -11.49 13.81 -6.63
CA ALA A 292 -12.90 13.68 -6.28
C ALA A 292 -13.43 12.28 -6.59
N THR A 293 -13.00 11.70 -7.72
CA THR A 293 -13.40 10.35 -8.11
C THR A 293 -12.86 9.29 -7.14
N VAL A 294 -11.59 9.41 -6.72
CA VAL A 294 -10.94 8.49 -5.78
C VAL A 294 -11.56 8.60 -4.38
N LEU A 295 -11.81 9.83 -3.91
CA LEU A 295 -12.41 10.10 -2.59
C LEU A 295 -13.95 9.96 -2.55
N GLY A 296 -14.60 9.73 -3.70
CA GLY A 296 -16.05 9.52 -3.77
C GLY A 296 -16.90 10.80 -3.67
N HIS A 297 -16.33 11.96 -3.98
CA HIS A 297 -17.07 13.22 -4.09
C HIS A 297 -17.78 13.31 -5.46
N PRO A 298 -19.08 13.62 -5.50
CA PRO A 298 -19.84 13.73 -6.76
C PRO A 298 -19.48 14.98 -7.56
N ASP A 299 -18.88 15.97 -6.91
CA ASP A 299 -18.47 17.24 -7.52
C ASP A 299 -16.97 17.47 -7.32
N PRO A 300 -16.17 17.59 -8.41
CA PRO A 300 -14.77 17.99 -8.36
C PRO A 300 -14.53 19.34 -7.67
N SER A 301 -15.53 20.22 -7.67
CA SER A 301 -15.43 21.53 -7.02
C SER A 301 -15.33 21.45 -5.49
N ALA A 302 -15.78 20.34 -4.90
CA ALA A 302 -15.67 20.05 -3.48
C ALA A 302 -14.23 19.79 -3.02
N ILE A 303 -13.32 19.47 -3.95
CA ILE A 303 -11.89 19.36 -3.67
C ILE A 303 -11.27 20.75 -3.81
N GLY A 304 -10.78 21.33 -2.71
CA GLY A 304 -10.07 22.60 -2.76
C GLY A 304 -8.79 22.47 -3.62
N ALA A 305 -8.58 23.38 -4.57
CA ALA A 305 -7.38 23.35 -5.44
C ALA A 305 -6.06 23.48 -4.66
N THR A 306 -6.13 24.04 -3.44
CA THR A 306 -5.01 24.27 -2.51
C THR A 306 -5.18 23.51 -1.19
N HIS A 307 -6.15 22.59 -1.10
CA HIS A 307 -6.32 21.76 0.10
C HIS A 307 -5.39 20.55 0.04
N GLU A 308 -4.82 20.20 1.18
CA GLU A 308 -3.89 19.07 1.30
C GLU A 308 -4.60 17.73 1.07
N PHE A 309 -3.95 16.81 0.35
CA PHE A 309 -4.49 15.47 0.09
C PHE A 309 -4.68 14.64 1.37
N VAL A 310 -3.80 14.81 2.36
CA VAL A 310 -3.82 14.07 3.64
C VAL A 310 -5.02 14.45 4.50
N ASP A 311 -5.34 15.75 4.59
CA ASP A 311 -6.52 16.25 5.28
C ASP A 311 -7.83 15.82 4.59
N SER A 312 -7.76 15.39 3.33
CA SER A 312 -8.88 14.93 2.52
C SER A 312 -9.12 13.40 2.60
N GLY A 313 -8.34 12.67 3.40
CA GLY A 313 -8.56 11.24 3.66
C GLY A 313 -7.78 10.28 2.75
N PHE A 314 -6.67 10.72 2.13
CA PHE A 314 -5.81 9.81 1.36
C PHE A 314 -5.03 8.82 2.25
N ASP A 315 -4.95 7.58 1.79
CA ASP A 315 -4.12 6.51 2.35
C ASP A 315 -3.25 5.86 1.24
N SER A 316 -2.47 4.84 1.59
CA SER A 316 -1.57 4.16 0.65
C SER A 316 -2.31 3.47 -0.51
N LEU A 317 -3.58 3.12 -0.36
CA LEU A 317 -4.39 2.46 -1.39
C LEU A 317 -5.02 3.48 -2.35
N THR A 318 -5.55 4.57 -1.81
CA THR A 318 -6.14 5.66 -2.62
C THR A 318 -5.08 6.41 -3.43
N ALA A 319 -3.86 6.54 -2.92
CA ALA A 319 -2.72 7.11 -3.64
C ALA A 319 -2.36 6.29 -4.91
N VAL A 320 -2.32 4.96 -4.76
CA VAL A 320 -2.05 4.01 -5.86
C VAL A 320 -3.14 4.08 -6.93
N GLU A 321 -4.41 4.24 -6.53
CA GLU A 321 -5.54 4.41 -7.45
C GLU A 321 -5.46 5.74 -8.20
N LEU A 322 -5.24 6.87 -7.51
CA LEU A 322 -5.10 8.18 -8.14
C LEU A 322 -3.99 8.18 -9.19
N ARG A 323 -2.83 7.61 -8.86
CA ARG A 323 -1.69 7.45 -9.78
C ARG A 323 -2.06 6.65 -11.03
N ASN A 324 -2.79 5.55 -10.89
CA ASN A 324 -3.23 4.75 -12.04
C ASN A 324 -4.17 5.55 -12.97
N ARG A 325 -5.09 6.32 -12.39
CA ARG A 325 -6.03 7.13 -13.15
C ARG A 325 -5.34 8.29 -13.87
N LEU A 326 -4.39 8.95 -13.20
CA LEU A 326 -3.58 10.00 -13.81
C LEU A 326 -2.68 9.46 -14.92
N ASN A 327 -2.06 8.29 -14.76
CA ASN A 327 -1.31 7.62 -15.83
C ASN A 327 -2.20 7.35 -17.05
N ALA A 328 -3.43 6.85 -16.84
CA ALA A 328 -4.36 6.58 -17.93
C ALA A 328 -4.82 7.86 -18.65
N ALA A 329 -5.01 8.96 -17.90
CA ALA A 329 -5.46 10.23 -18.46
C ALA A 329 -4.34 11.02 -19.17
N THR A 330 -3.10 10.90 -18.69
CA THR A 330 -1.97 11.71 -19.16
C THR A 330 -1.00 10.95 -20.05
N GLY A 331 -1.03 9.62 -20.06
CA GLY A 331 -0.03 8.78 -20.75
C GLY A 331 1.35 8.75 -20.06
N LEU A 332 1.50 9.44 -18.93
CA LEU A 332 2.75 9.48 -18.16
C LEU A 332 2.96 8.20 -17.32
N ARG A 333 4.20 7.97 -16.91
CA ARG A 333 4.58 6.97 -15.90
C ARG A 333 4.84 7.66 -14.57
N LEU A 334 3.80 7.87 -13.78
CA LEU A 334 3.87 8.57 -12.49
C LEU A 334 4.18 7.60 -11.34
N PRO A 335 5.03 7.99 -10.36
CA PRO A 335 5.36 7.18 -9.18
C PRO A 335 4.17 7.05 -8.22
N ALA A 336 4.13 5.98 -7.41
CA ALA A 336 3.06 5.75 -6.45
C ALA A 336 3.07 6.74 -5.27
N THR A 337 4.19 7.42 -5.03
CA THR A 337 4.38 8.44 -3.98
C THR A 337 3.91 9.83 -4.36
N LEU A 338 3.43 10.04 -5.59
CA LEU A 338 3.06 11.33 -6.17
C LEU A 338 2.17 12.21 -5.28
N VAL A 339 1.27 11.60 -4.50
CA VAL A 339 0.33 12.30 -3.59
C VAL A 339 1.00 12.73 -2.28
N PHE A 340 2.10 12.10 -1.91
CA PHE A 340 2.92 12.45 -0.74
C PHE A 340 4.06 13.40 -1.11
N ASP A 341 4.47 13.42 -2.38
CA ASP A 341 5.50 14.33 -2.90
C ASP A 341 4.92 15.70 -3.28
N HIS A 342 3.59 15.82 -3.39
CA HIS A 342 2.89 17.04 -3.77
C HIS A 342 1.70 17.30 -2.84
N GLU A 343 1.73 18.42 -2.13
CA GLU A 343 0.77 18.73 -1.06
C GLU A 343 -0.65 18.95 -1.59
N THR A 344 -0.78 19.63 -2.75
CA THR A 344 -2.07 20.08 -3.27
C THR A 344 -2.34 19.65 -4.71
N PRO A 345 -3.62 19.67 -5.17
CA PRO A 345 -3.96 19.51 -6.58
C PRO A 345 -3.23 20.45 -7.54
N THR A 346 -2.89 21.65 -7.08
CA THR A 346 -2.16 22.65 -7.87
C THR A 346 -0.70 22.26 -8.07
N ASP A 347 -0.02 21.81 -7.02
CA ASP A 347 1.37 21.36 -7.10
C ASP A 347 1.50 20.16 -8.03
N LEU A 348 0.54 19.23 -7.92
CA LEU A 348 0.48 18.07 -8.77
C LEU A 348 0.21 18.43 -10.24
N ALA A 349 -0.69 19.38 -10.51
CA ALA A 349 -0.96 19.86 -11.87
C ALA A 349 0.28 20.49 -12.53
N ALA A 350 1.04 21.30 -11.78
CA ALA A 350 2.29 21.89 -12.26
C ALA A 350 3.32 20.81 -12.62
N ARG A 351 3.44 19.76 -11.80
CA ARG A 351 4.29 18.60 -12.11
C ARG A 351 3.87 17.90 -13.40
N LEU A 352 2.58 17.62 -13.57
CA LEU A 352 2.05 16.97 -14.77
C LEU A 352 2.33 17.81 -16.03
N ARG A 353 2.27 19.14 -15.94
CA ARG A 353 2.63 20.03 -17.06
C ARG A 353 4.08 19.85 -17.49
N SER A 354 5.01 19.86 -16.52
CA SER A 354 6.44 19.68 -16.77
C SER A 354 6.76 18.32 -17.42
N ASP A 355 6.10 17.26 -16.95
CA ASP A 355 6.31 15.92 -17.47
C ASP A 355 5.71 15.75 -18.88
N LEU A 356 4.53 16.32 -19.14
CA LEU A 356 3.93 16.37 -20.48
C LEU A 356 4.77 17.21 -21.46
N ALA A 357 5.38 18.30 -21.02
CA ALA A 357 6.27 19.11 -21.84
C ALA A 357 7.57 18.37 -22.21
N ALA A 358 8.11 17.60 -21.27
CA ALA A 358 9.31 16.79 -21.49
C ALA A 358 9.07 15.58 -22.41
N ALA A 359 7.91 14.93 -22.26
CA ALA A 359 7.48 13.86 -23.15
C ALA A 359 7.22 14.37 -24.59
N ARG A 360 6.97 15.68 -24.79
CA ARG A 360 6.89 16.30 -26.12
C ARG A 360 8.26 16.57 -26.76
N GLN A 361 9.28 16.82 -25.95
CA GLN A 361 10.66 17.06 -26.40
C GLN A 361 11.38 15.73 -26.72
N SER A 362 10.98 14.64 -26.06
CA SER A 362 11.45 13.28 -26.29
C SER A 362 10.47 12.57 -27.23
N GLY A 363 10.66 12.67 -28.55
CA GLY A 363 9.79 12.00 -29.54
C GLY A 363 9.70 10.47 -29.36
N PRO A 364 8.74 9.78 -30.00
CA PRO A 364 8.49 8.36 -29.74
C PRO A 364 9.61 7.48 -30.30
N SER A 365 10.48 6.98 -29.43
CA SER A 365 11.33 5.83 -29.71
C SER A 365 10.46 4.58 -29.73
N VAL A 366 10.20 4.05 -30.94
CA VAL A 366 9.52 2.77 -31.15
C VAL A 366 10.56 1.67 -31.05
N GLU A 367 10.78 1.13 -29.85
CA GLU A 367 11.51 -0.13 -29.70
C GLU A 367 10.54 -1.31 -29.89
N THR A 368 10.78 -2.09 -30.93
CA THR A 368 10.08 -3.34 -31.23
C THR A 368 10.91 -4.49 -30.66
N PRO A 369 10.32 -5.47 -29.96
CA PRO A 369 11.09 -6.55 -29.35
C PRO A 369 11.51 -7.59 -30.40
N THR A 370 12.80 -7.69 -30.69
CA THR A 370 13.42 -8.86 -31.33
C THR A 370 14.75 -9.17 -30.63
N GLY A 371 14.84 -10.29 -29.92
CA GLY A 371 16.11 -10.81 -29.40
C GLY A 371 16.91 -11.56 -30.48
N PRO A 372 18.00 -12.28 -30.11
CA PRO A 372 19.15 -11.85 -29.33
C PRO A 372 20.45 -11.96 -30.18
N ALA A 373 21.34 -10.95 -30.15
CA ALA A 373 22.81 -11.08 -30.25
C ALA A 373 23.50 -9.70 -30.44
N ALA A 374 24.50 -9.47 -29.59
CA ALA A 374 25.61 -8.50 -29.63
C ALA A 374 25.83 -7.63 -30.88
N ALA A 375 25.86 -6.30 -30.71
CA ALA A 375 27.10 -5.51 -30.61
C ALA A 375 26.86 -4.01 -30.90
N ALA A 376 27.18 -3.18 -29.90
CA ALA A 376 27.61 -1.78 -29.95
C ALA A 376 27.39 -0.97 -31.24
N ALA A 377 26.42 -0.04 -31.23
CA ALA A 377 26.59 1.36 -31.64
C ALA A 377 25.32 2.20 -31.34
N GLY A 378 25.41 3.08 -30.34
CA GLY A 378 24.74 4.39 -30.40
C GLY A 378 23.27 4.50 -29.98
N GLU A 379 22.83 3.83 -28.92
CA GLU A 379 21.66 4.28 -28.15
C GLU A 379 22.16 5.14 -26.98
N SER A 380 21.55 6.30 -26.73
CA SER A 380 21.87 7.11 -25.56
C SER A 380 21.53 6.32 -24.30
N THR A 381 22.52 5.68 -23.70
CA THR A 381 22.34 4.94 -22.45
C THR A 381 22.01 5.97 -21.35
N THR A 382 20.83 5.85 -20.74
CA THR A 382 20.43 6.72 -19.63
C THR A 382 21.29 6.44 -18.40
N LEU A 383 21.39 7.41 -17.48
CA LEU A 383 22.17 7.24 -16.26
C LEU A 383 21.64 6.08 -15.41
N SER A 384 20.31 5.92 -15.37
CA SER A 384 19.62 4.78 -14.76
C SER A 384 20.05 3.43 -15.36
N ALA A 385 20.17 3.31 -16.68
CA ALA A 385 20.60 2.05 -17.31
C ALA A 385 22.08 1.73 -17.01
N LEU A 386 22.95 2.74 -17.00
CA LEU A 386 24.36 2.56 -16.59
C LEU A 386 24.47 2.17 -15.12
N TYR A 387 23.58 2.71 -14.27
CA TYR A 387 23.50 2.36 -12.86
C TYR A 387 23.15 0.88 -12.69
N THR A 388 22.04 0.41 -13.27
CA THR A 388 21.66 -1.01 -13.23
C THR A 388 22.77 -1.93 -13.76
N GLN A 389 23.42 -1.57 -14.86
CA GLN A 389 24.51 -2.36 -15.41
C GLN A 389 25.76 -2.39 -14.51
N ALA A 390 26.12 -1.26 -13.91
CA ALA A 390 27.26 -1.19 -12.99
C ALA A 390 27.02 -2.05 -11.75
N PHE A 391 25.76 -2.10 -11.30
CA PHE A 391 25.30 -3.00 -10.24
C PHE A 391 25.55 -4.47 -10.59
N GLU A 392 25.05 -4.93 -11.74
CA GLU A 392 25.22 -6.31 -12.20
C GLU A 392 26.69 -6.71 -12.40
N THR A 393 27.54 -5.74 -12.75
CA THR A 393 28.95 -5.98 -13.07
C THR A 393 29.92 -5.64 -11.94
N GLY A 394 29.42 -5.22 -10.77
CA GLY A 394 30.22 -4.88 -9.60
C GLY A 394 31.09 -3.63 -9.73
N LYS A 395 30.76 -2.71 -10.65
CA LYS A 395 31.52 -1.49 -10.95
C LYS A 395 31.06 -0.29 -10.12
N TRP A 396 31.04 -0.49 -8.80
CA TRP A 396 30.46 0.43 -7.83
C TRP A 396 31.13 1.79 -7.82
N LYS A 397 32.46 1.80 -7.78
CA LYS A 397 33.22 3.03 -7.70
C LYS A 397 32.99 3.89 -8.94
N GLU A 398 33.05 3.26 -10.11
CA GLU A 398 32.90 3.92 -11.40
C GLU A 398 31.51 4.54 -11.57
N ILE A 399 30.45 3.87 -11.11
CA ILE A 399 29.10 4.45 -11.19
C ILE A 399 28.92 5.61 -10.23
N PHE A 400 29.41 5.54 -8.99
CA PHE A 400 29.30 6.67 -8.06
C PHE A 400 30.16 7.87 -8.51
N ASP A 401 31.34 7.64 -9.09
CA ASP A 401 32.14 8.69 -9.72
C ASP A 401 31.36 9.35 -10.87
N LEU A 402 30.64 8.56 -11.69
CA LEU A 402 29.77 9.07 -12.75
C LEU A 402 28.59 9.87 -12.20
N LEU A 403 27.87 9.36 -11.19
CA LEU A 403 26.76 10.06 -10.55
C LEU A 403 27.20 11.41 -10.00
N HIS A 404 28.37 11.46 -9.34
CA HIS A 404 28.95 12.69 -8.83
C HIS A 404 29.30 13.68 -9.96
N ALA A 405 29.94 13.20 -11.03
CA ALA A 405 30.26 14.04 -12.19
C ALA A 405 29.01 14.59 -12.88
N THR A 406 27.95 13.80 -13.01
CA THR A 406 26.66 14.25 -13.55
C THR A 406 26.01 15.29 -12.64
N ALA A 407 26.04 15.06 -11.32
CA ALA A 407 25.47 15.98 -10.34
C ALA A 407 26.16 17.35 -10.32
N ALA A 408 27.49 17.39 -10.54
CA ALA A 408 28.26 18.63 -10.62
C ALA A 408 27.81 19.58 -11.75
N LEU A 409 27.07 19.08 -12.74
CA LEU A 409 26.52 19.89 -13.84
C LEU A 409 25.16 20.52 -13.50
N ARG A 410 24.53 20.13 -12.40
CA ARG A 410 23.21 20.64 -12.01
C ARG A 410 23.30 22.04 -11.41
N PRO A 411 22.23 22.86 -11.47
CA PRO A 411 22.14 24.09 -10.71
C PRO A 411 22.40 23.85 -9.22
N ARG A 412 23.06 24.79 -8.55
CA ARG A 412 23.42 24.67 -7.13
C ARG A 412 23.07 25.92 -6.34
N PHE A 413 22.87 25.75 -5.04
CA PHE A 413 22.63 26.85 -4.10
C PHE A 413 23.61 26.82 -2.93
N SER A 414 24.07 27.99 -2.51
CA SER A 414 24.99 28.19 -1.39
C SER A 414 24.31 28.76 -0.14
N ALA A 415 23.14 29.37 -0.29
CA ALA A 415 22.37 29.99 0.78
C ALA A 415 20.85 29.83 0.56
N THR A 416 20.08 29.88 1.64
CA THR A 416 18.61 29.74 1.61
C THR A 416 17.93 30.83 0.80
N SER A 417 18.51 32.04 0.72
CA SER A 417 18.03 33.15 -0.09
C SER A 417 18.08 32.91 -1.61
N GLU A 418 18.87 31.93 -2.07
CA GLU A 418 18.96 31.55 -3.48
C GLU A 418 17.85 30.55 -3.89
N LEU A 419 17.15 29.98 -2.92
CA LEU A 419 16.02 29.10 -3.17
C LEU A 419 14.75 29.91 -3.44
N GLU A 420 14.03 29.56 -4.49
CA GLU A 420 12.71 30.14 -4.77
C GLU A 420 11.70 29.83 -3.65
N LYS A 421 11.78 28.61 -3.10
CA LYS A 421 10.99 28.15 -1.96
C LYS A 421 11.86 27.29 -1.07
N LEU A 422 11.77 27.51 0.25
CA LEU A 422 12.34 26.57 1.22
C LEU A 422 11.68 25.18 1.08
N PRO A 423 12.39 24.10 1.46
CA PRO A 423 11.79 22.78 1.60
C PRO A 423 10.51 22.90 2.44
N THR A 424 9.41 22.30 1.99
CA THR A 424 8.14 22.36 2.73
C THR A 424 7.93 21.03 3.44
N PRO A 425 7.85 21.01 4.79
CA PRO A 425 7.54 19.78 5.52
C PRO A 425 6.10 19.34 5.25
N VAL A 426 5.93 18.14 4.68
CA VAL A 426 4.61 17.58 4.38
C VAL A 426 4.04 16.93 5.63
N ARG A 427 2.86 17.36 6.09
CA ARG A 427 2.21 16.80 7.28
C ARG A 427 1.59 15.44 6.99
N LEU A 428 1.96 14.44 7.79
CA LEU A 428 1.52 13.03 7.66
C LEU A 428 0.54 12.59 8.75
N SER A 429 0.58 13.23 9.92
CA SER A 429 -0.38 13.02 11.01
C SER A 429 -0.68 14.31 11.75
N LYS A 430 -1.81 14.32 12.46
CA LYS A 430 -2.24 15.40 13.32
C LYS A 430 -2.61 14.88 14.70
N GLY A 431 -2.34 15.64 15.75
CA GLY A 431 -2.81 15.34 17.10
C GLY A 431 -2.63 16.47 18.12
N PRO A 432 -3.15 16.31 19.34
CA PRO A 432 -3.22 17.38 20.33
C PRO A 432 -1.90 17.64 21.09
N ALA A 433 -0.87 16.82 20.94
CA ALA A 433 0.41 17.04 21.61
C ALA A 433 1.06 18.35 21.16
N GLU A 434 1.65 19.08 22.11
CA GLU A 434 2.24 20.39 21.85
C GLU A 434 3.47 20.32 20.94
N GLN A 435 4.27 19.25 21.03
CA GLN A 435 5.50 19.15 20.25
C GLN A 435 5.21 18.61 18.85
N HIS A 436 5.75 19.26 17.82
CA HIS A 436 5.67 18.84 16.42
C HIS A 436 6.92 18.04 16.04
N MET A 437 6.73 16.84 15.52
CA MET A 437 7.81 15.97 15.05
C MET A 437 8.09 16.18 13.55
N PHE A 438 9.36 16.42 13.21
CA PHE A 438 9.84 16.61 11.85
C PHE A 438 10.79 15.49 11.44
N CYS A 439 10.38 14.70 10.45
CA CYS A 439 11.08 13.53 9.96
C CYS A 439 11.93 13.85 8.72
N PHE A 440 13.24 13.60 8.77
CA PHE A 440 14.19 13.94 7.71
C PHE A 440 14.43 12.74 6.79
N SER A 441 14.13 12.89 5.49
CA SER A 441 14.35 11.80 4.53
C SER A 441 15.84 11.46 4.37
N SER A 442 16.12 10.18 4.10
CA SER A 442 17.46 9.73 3.72
C SER A 442 17.87 10.27 2.36
N CYS A 443 19.18 10.34 2.09
CA CYS A 443 19.75 10.79 0.81
C CYS A 443 19.90 9.69 -0.25
N LEU A 444 19.16 8.59 -0.10
CA LEU A 444 19.14 7.49 -1.07
C LEU A 444 18.13 7.76 -2.19
N ALA A 445 18.39 7.28 -3.41
CA ALA A 445 17.54 7.53 -4.58
C ALA A 445 16.08 7.05 -4.40
N VAL A 446 15.86 5.99 -3.60
CA VAL A 446 14.53 5.45 -3.29
C VAL A 446 13.90 6.07 -2.04
N ALA A 447 14.62 6.91 -1.30
CA ALA A 447 14.13 7.51 -0.07
C ALA A 447 13.16 8.67 -0.36
N GLY A 448 12.46 9.08 0.69
CA GLY A 448 11.52 10.20 0.66
C GLY A 448 10.50 10.16 1.79
N ILE A 449 9.58 11.12 1.75
CA ILE A 449 8.53 11.34 2.76
C ILE A 449 7.72 10.07 3.05
N HIS A 450 7.47 9.26 2.03
CA HIS A 450 6.72 8.00 2.13
C HIS A 450 7.30 7.00 3.15
N GLN A 451 8.60 7.06 3.44
CA GLN A 451 9.26 6.20 4.43
C GLN A 451 8.67 6.39 5.84
N TYR A 452 8.08 7.55 6.11
CA TYR A 452 7.48 7.89 7.40
C TYR A 452 5.97 7.66 7.46
N ALA A 453 5.31 7.25 6.37
CA ALA A 453 3.85 7.15 6.33
C ALA A 453 3.29 6.14 7.36
N ARG A 454 3.89 4.95 7.47
CA ARG A 454 3.47 3.92 8.45
C ARG A 454 3.77 4.32 9.89
N PHE A 455 4.91 4.99 10.10
CA PHE A 455 5.26 5.55 11.40
C PHE A 455 4.26 6.64 11.82
N ALA A 456 4.02 7.64 10.96
CA ALA A 456 3.09 8.73 11.23
C ALA A 456 1.64 8.25 11.41
N ALA A 457 1.22 7.18 10.72
CA ALA A 457 -0.09 6.57 10.93
C ALA A 457 -0.33 6.15 12.39
N SER A 458 0.71 5.69 13.10
CA SER A 458 0.62 5.34 14.53
C SER A 458 0.51 6.56 15.46
N GLN A 459 0.85 7.75 14.97
CA GLN A 459 0.83 9.02 15.71
C GLN A 459 -0.46 9.82 15.49
N ARG A 460 -1.37 9.36 14.62
CA ARG A 460 -2.66 10.01 14.36
C ARG A 460 -3.49 10.12 15.63
N GLY A 461 -4.02 11.31 15.88
CA GLY A 461 -4.77 11.62 17.09
C GLY A 461 -3.89 11.82 18.33
N ARG A 462 -2.56 11.76 18.20
CA ARG A 462 -1.60 12.02 19.28
C ARG A 462 -0.73 13.24 19.00
N ARG A 463 -0.01 13.27 17.87
CA ARG A 463 0.97 14.31 17.55
C ARG A 463 0.94 14.72 16.07
N ASP A 464 1.31 15.97 15.83
CA ASP A 464 1.67 16.44 14.50
C ASP A 464 3.02 15.84 14.07
N VAL A 465 3.01 15.12 12.95
CA VAL A 465 4.22 14.55 12.33
C VAL A 465 4.29 15.08 10.91
N SER A 466 5.36 15.77 10.57
CA SER A 466 5.68 16.20 9.21
C SER A 466 6.97 15.56 8.73
N ALA A 467 7.14 15.39 7.43
CA ALA A 467 8.37 14.86 6.85
C ALA A 467 8.93 15.81 5.79
N LEU A 468 10.26 15.92 5.75
CA LEU A 468 10.99 16.75 4.79
C LEU A 468 11.67 15.87 3.73
N ALA A 469 11.45 16.22 2.47
CA ALA A 469 12.30 15.77 1.38
C ALA A 469 13.62 16.56 1.35
N LEU A 470 14.64 15.98 0.72
CA LEU A 470 15.91 16.68 0.47
C LEU A 470 15.83 17.45 -0.85
N PRO A 471 16.31 18.70 -0.91
CA PRO A 471 16.44 19.45 -2.18
C PRO A 471 17.28 18.68 -3.19
N GLY A 472 16.87 18.71 -4.45
CA GLY A 472 17.60 18.10 -5.57
C GLY A 472 17.12 16.70 -5.93
N PHE A 473 16.25 16.08 -5.15
CA PHE A 473 15.60 14.82 -5.56
C PHE A 473 14.40 15.04 -6.47
N GLY A 474 13.85 16.26 -6.52
CA GLY A 474 12.88 16.68 -7.52
C GLY A 474 13.53 17.09 -8.84
N ARG A 475 12.78 16.93 -9.92
CA ARG A 475 13.22 17.24 -11.28
C ARG A 475 13.52 18.73 -11.44
N GLY A 476 14.76 19.05 -11.83
CA GLY A 476 15.22 20.44 -12.02
C GLY A 476 15.48 21.22 -10.72
N GLU A 477 15.36 20.58 -9.55
CA GLU A 477 15.72 21.21 -8.29
C GLU A 477 17.24 21.41 -8.19
N PRO A 478 17.70 22.52 -7.59
CA PRO A 478 19.12 22.75 -7.37
C PRO A 478 19.67 21.84 -6.26
N LEU A 479 20.93 21.46 -6.38
CA LEU A 479 21.66 20.72 -5.33
C LEU A 479 22.35 21.70 -4.36
N PRO A 480 22.54 21.34 -3.08
CA PRO A 480 23.29 22.18 -2.16
C PRO A 480 24.78 22.20 -2.52
N GLU A 481 25.43 23.36 -2.47
CA GLU A 481 26.89 23.49 -2.65
C GLU A 481 27.66 22.87 -1.47
N THR A 482 27.11 23.00 -0.26
CA THR A 482 27.73 22.54 0.99
C THR A 482 26.72 21.82 1.90
N ALA A 483 27.20 20.99 2.83
CA ALA A 483 26.34 20.37 3.85
C ALA A 483 25.61 21.43 4.68
N ASP A 484 26.28 22.54 5.01
CA ASP A 484 25.67 23.65 5.75
C ASP A 484 24.52 24.31 4.98
N ALA A 485 24.59 24.40 3.65
CA ALA A 485 23.53 25.00 2.84
C ALA A 485 22.21 24.21 2.93
N VAL A 486 22.27 22.89 2.81
CA VAL A 486 21.07 22.04 2.98
C VAL A 486 20.58 22.02 4.42
N VAL A 487 21.49 21.98 5.39
CA VAL A 487 21.14 21.99 6.82
C VAL A 487 20.44 23.28 7.20
N ALA A 488 20.93 24.44 6.72
CA ALA A 488 20.27 25.73 6.92
C ALA A 488 18.88 25.74 6.28
N ALA A 489 18.74 25.28 5.04
CA ALA A 489 17.45 25.23 4.34
C ALA A 489 16.42 24.38 5.08
N GLN A 490 16.81 23.20 5.59
CA GLN A 490 15.91 22.34 6.34
C GLN A 490 15.62 22.85 7.76
N ALA A 491 16.60 23.43 8.45
CA ALA A 491 16.41 24.03 9.77
C ALA A 491 15.45 25.24 9.71
N GLU A 492 15.63 26.14 8.74
CA GLU A 492 14.72 27.27 8.53
C GLU A 492 13.31 26.81 8.14
N ALA A 493 13.19 25.78 7.31
CA ALA A 493 11.92 25.16 6.95
C ALA A 493 11.18 24.60 8.18
N VAL A 494 11.91 23.87 9.04
CA VAL A 494 11.37 23.32 10.28
C VAL A 494 10.96 24.43 11.25
N ALA A 495 11.80 25.42 11.49
CA ALA A 495 11.49 26.55 12.36
C ALA A 495 10.24 27.30 11.90
N LYS A 496 10.11 27.52 10.58
CA LYS A 496 8.95 28.17 9.99
C LYS A 496 7.68 27.32 10.12
N ALA A 497 7.78 26.00 9.89
CA ALA A 497 6.63 25.11 9.93
C ALA A 497 6.16 24.81 11.36
N ALA A 498 7.06 24.82 12.34
CA ALA A 498 6.74 24.63 13.75
C ALA A 498 5.91 25.78 14.32
N ASP A 499 6.04 27.00 13.76
CA ASP A 499 5.31 28.21 14.21
C ASP A 499 5.36 28.42 15.74
N GLY A 500 6.53 28.17 16.34
CA GLY A 500 6.76 28.28 17.78
C GLY A 500 6.40 27.04 18.61
N ALA A 501 5.85 25.98 18.01
CA ALA A 501 5.66 24.70 18.67
C ALA A 501 7.02 24.06 19.06
N PRO A 502 7.11 23.36 20.21
CA PRO A 502 8.30 22.58 20.55
C PRO A 502 8.65 21.57 19.46
N ILE A 503 9.94 21.47 19.11
CA ILE A 503 10.40 20.74 17.93
C ILE A 503 11.02 19.40 18.34
N VAL A 504 10.55 18.30 17.76
CA VAL A 504 11.24 17.00 17.81
C VAL A 504 11.77 16.68 16.41
N LEU A 505 13.07 16.39 16.29
CA LEU A 505 13.70 16.06 15.01
C LEU A 505 13.92 14.56 14.96
N LEU A 506 13.49 13.90 13.89
CA LEU A 506 13.66 12.46 13.70
C LEU A 506 14.30 12.18 12.34
N GLY A 507 15.28 11.30 12.28
CA GLY A 507 15.86 10.87 11.01
C GLY A 507 16.16 9.38 11.02
N SER A 508 15.69 8.69 9.98
CA SER A 508 16.01 7.27 9.74
C SER A 508 17.20 7.14 8.79
N SER A 509 18.12 6.23 9.11
CA SER A 509 19.34 6.00 8.32
C SER A 509 20.13 7.30 8.15
N ALA A 510 20.57 7.63 6.93
CA ALA A 510 21.22 8.91 6.60
C ALA A 510 20.34 10.15 6.91
N GLY A 511 19.02 9.99 7.04
CA GLY A 511 18.11 11.03 7.52
C GLY A 511 18.53 11.58 8.89
N GLY A 512 19.13 10.73 9.74
CA GLY A 512 19.64 11.11 11.06
C GLY A 512 20.77 12.13 11.00
N TRP A 513 21.58 12.15 9.93
CA TRP A 513 22.63 13.17 9.75
C TRP A 513 22.02 14.56 9.65
N PHE A 514 20.96 14.68 8.84
CA PHE A 514 20.26 15.93 8.63
C PHE A 514 19.48 16.35 9.87
N ALA A 515 18.82 15.41 10.57
CA ALA A 515 18.13 15.70 11.82
C ALA A 515 19.09 16.23 12.90
N HIS A 516 20.26 15.58 13.07
CA HIS A 516 21.29 16.01 14.01
C HIS A 516 21.87 17.38 13.63
N ALA A 517 22.26 17.55 12.37
CA ALA A 517 22.85 18.80 11.90
C ALA A 517 21.85 19.98 11.97
N ALA A 518 20.58 19.73 11.65
CA ALA A 518 19.51 20.72 11.77
C ALA A 518 19.31 21.12 13.24
N ALA A 519 19.44 20.19 14.19
CA ALA A 519 19.39 20.50 15.62
C ALA A 519 20.47 21.51 16.02
N GLY A 520 21.73 21.25 15.63
CA GLY A 520 22.84 22.16 15.90
C GLY A 520 22.66 23.53 15.22
N HIS A 521 22.08 23.55 14.02
CA HIS A 521 21.76 24.80 13.33
C HIS A 521 20.65 25.59 14.04
N LEU A 522 19.56 24.93 14.47
CA LEU A 522 18.49 25.54 15.25
C LEU A 522 19.01 26.10 16.57
N GLU A 523 19.89 25.37 17.27
CA GLU A 523 20.51 25.85 18.52
C GLU A 523 21.31 27.15 18.30
N ARG A 524 22.04 27.27 17.18
CA ARG A 524 22.73 28.51 16.80
C ARG A 524 21.76 29.66 16.45
N MET A 525 20.55 29.34 15.98
CA MET A 525 19.47 30.32 15.79
C MET A 525 18.77 30.70 17.11
N GLY A 526 19.14 30.07 18.24
CA GLY A 526 18.50 30.28 19.54
C GLY A 526 17.20 29.49 19.72
N ILE A 527 16.90 28.54 18.83
CA ILE A 527 15.76 27.63 18.94
C ILE A 527 16.29 26.29 19.45
N ARG A 528 15.91 25.87 20.65
CA ARG A 528 16.34 24.58 21.19
C ARG A 528 15.27 23.52 20.89
N PRO A 529 15.55 22.54 20.00
CA PRO A 529 14.65 21.41 19.86
C PRO A 529 14.52 20.65 21.19
N THR A 530 13.38 20.01 21.39
CA THR A 530 13.12 19.17 22.56
C THR A 530 13.93 17.88 22.51
N ALA A 531 14.10 17.30 21.32
CA ALA A 531 14.79 16.05 21.13
C ALA A 531 15.26 15.83 19.68
N VAL A 532 16.32 15.01 19.54
CA VAL A 532 16.75 14.37 18.29
C VAL A 532 16.58 12.86 18.42
N VAL A 533 15.97 12.23 17.42
CA VAL A 533 15.79 10.78 17.33
C VAL A 533 16.49 10.26 16.10
N LEU A 534 17.51 9.43 16.31
CA LEU A 534 18.31 8.79 15.29
C LEU A 534 17.85 7.33 15.16
N VAL A 535 17.19 7.00 14.04
CA VAL A 535 16.67 5.64 13.80
C VAL A 535 17.63 4.88 12.90
N ASP A 536 18.34 3.93 13.50
CA ASP A 536 19.39 3.12 12.89
C ASP A 536 20.36 3.92 12.01
N THR A 537 20.80 5.06 12.56
CA THR A 537 21.73 5.98 11.92
C THR A 537 23.18 5.58 12.20
N TYR A 538 23.99 5.53 11.15
CA TYR A 538 25.43 5.27 11.22
C TYR A 538 26.19 6.55 10.93
N VAL A 539 27.33 6.78 11.57
CA VAL A 539 28.21 7.92 11.22
C VAL A 539 28.73 7.74 9.79
N PRO A 540 28.76 8.78 8.93
CA PRO A 540 29.15 8.61 7.52
C PRO A 540 30.52 7.96 7.30
N LYS A 541 31.50 8.26 8.17
CA LYS A 541 32.88 7.72 8.09
C LYS A 541 33.02 6.30 8.63
N SER A 542 31.97 5.72 9.20
CA SER A 542 32.05 4.42 9.84
C SER A 542 32.42 3.33 8.80
N SER A 543 33.39 2.49 9.14
CA SER A 543 33.80 1.36 8.28
C SER A 543 32.65 0.39 8.02
N ILE A 544 31.68 0.35 8.94
CA ILE A 544 30.46 -0.45 8.79
C ILE A 544 29.62 0.08 7.63
N LEU A 545 29.39 1.39 7.47
CA LEU A 545 28.58 1.94 6.37
C LEU A 545 29.16 1.59 4.99
N ASN A 546 30.49 1.59 4.86
CA ASN A 546 31.19 1.18 3.64
C ASN A 546 31.00 -0.31 3.30
N GLN A 547 30.83 -1.17 4.30
CA GLN A 547 30.59 -2.61 4.14
C GLN A 547 29.09 -2.93 4.00
N PHE A 548 28.25 -2.16 4.71
CA PHE A 548 26.79 -2.18 4.73
C PHE A 548 26.18 -1.67 3.42
N GLY A 549 26.92 -0.81 2.69
CA GLY A 549 26.49 -0.18 1.44
C GLY A 549 26.05 -1.15 0.36
N LEU A 550 26.66 -2.34 0.23
CA LEU A 550 26.25 -3.35 -0.76
C LEU A 550 24.90 -3.98 -0.40
N SER A 551 24.71 -4.40 0.85
CA SER A 551 23.46 -5.00 1.33
C SER A 551 22.31 -3.98 1.38
N LEU A 552 22.60 -2.71 1.73
CA LEU A 552 21.64 -1.61 1.62
C LEU A 552 21.11 -1.45 0.21
N MET A 553 21.99 -1.56 -0.78
CA MET A 553 21.63 -1.32 -2.17
C MET A 553 20.83 -2.48 -2.78
N ASP A 554 21.12 -3.72 -2.43
CA ASP A 554 20.25 -4.87 -2.75
C ASP A 554 18.84 -4.67 -2.16
N GLY A 555 18.77 -4.22 -0.89
CA GLY A 555 17.50 -3.86 -0.26
C GLY A 555 16.79 -2.65 -0.90
N MET A 556 17.52 -1.77 -1.60
CA MET A 556 16.94 -0.67 -2.37
C MET A 556 16.34 -1.15 -3.69
N THR A 557 16.98 -2.11 -4.38
CA THR A 557 16.46 -2.70 -5.63
C THR A 557 15.16 -3.48 -5.38
N GLU A 558 15.03 -4.22 -4.27
CA GLU A 558 13.75 -4.86 -3.90
C GLU A 558 12.62 -3.84 -3.65
N ARG A 559 12.98 -2.61 -3.25
CA ARG A 559 12.04 -1.49 -3.02
C ARG A 559 11.82 -0.62 -4.26
N GLU A 560 12.65 -0.79 -5.28
CA GLU A 560 12.53 -0.13 -6.58
C GLU A 560 11.26 -0.63 -7.29
N GLY A 561 10.43 0.30 -7.77
CA GLY A 561 9.15 -0.04 -8.41
C GLY A 561 7.97 -0.29 -7.46
N VAL A 562 8.19 -0.35 -6.13
CA VAL A 562 7.11 -0.42 -5.13
C VAL A 562 6.59 0.97 -4.74
N PHE A 563 7.50 1.95 -4.54
CA PHE A 563 7.13 3.31 -4.13
C PHE A 563 7.69 4.40 -5.05
N VAL A 564 8.93 4.28 -5.52
CA VAL A 564 9.65 5.31 -6.31
C VAL A 564 10.34 4.68 -7.53
N THR A 565 10.44 5.44 -8.63
CA THR A 565 11.27 5.13 -9.81
C THR A 565 12.61 5.86 -9.69
N MET A 566 13.75 5.17 -9.81
CA MET A 566 15.07 5.80 -9.82
C MET A 566 15.33 6.49 -11.17
N ASP A 567 15.04 7.78 -11.26
CA ASP A 567 15.36 8.62 -12.41
C ASP A 567 16.75 9.28 -12.28
N ASP A 568 17.20 9.90 -13.37
CA ASP A 568 18.54 10.50 -13.46
C ASP A 568 18.75 11.63 -12.42
N ASP A 569 17.69 12.36 -12.06
CA ASP A 569 17.72 13.41 -11.03
C ASP A 569 17.94 12.82 -9.64
N ARG A 570 17.20 11.76 -9.27
CA ARG A 570 17.35 11.08 -7.97
C ARG A 570 18.69 10.38 -7.83
N LEU A 571 19.18 9.74 -8.89
CA LEU A 571 20.47 9.06 -8.91
C LEU A 571 21.64 10.05 -8.78
N SER A 572 21.61 11.15 -9.54
CA SER A 572 22.63 12.20 -9.43
C SER A 572 22.60 12.88 -8.05
N ALA A 573 21.41 13.16 -7.50
CA ALA A 573 21.28 13.72 -6.15
C ALA A 573 21.88 12.79 -5.09
N MET A 574 21.56 11.50 -5.13
CA MET A 574 22.13 10.51 -4.21
C MET A 574 23.67 10.51 -4.27
N GLY A 575 24.26 10.46 -5.47
CA GLY A 575 25.72 10.52 -5.62
C GLY A 575 26.32 11.81 -5.06
N TRP A 576 25.63 12.94 -5.23
CA TRP A 576 26.05 14.23 -4.66
C TRP A 576 26.03 14.23 -3.14
N TYR A 577 24.92 13.85 -2.53
CA TYR A 577 24.76 13.87 -1.07
C TYR A 577 25.68 12.88 -0.35
N LEU A 578 25.86 11.67 -0.90
CA LEU A 578 26.79 10.70 -0.33
C LEU A 578 28.23 11.20 -0.36
N ASN A 579 28.63 11.91 -1.42
CA ASN A 579 29.94 12.58 -1.45
C ASN A 579 30.00 13.75 -0.46
N LEU A 580 28.96 14.57 -0.41
CA LEU A 580 28.89 15.77 0.43
C LEU A 580 28.98 15.45 1.93
N PHE A 581 28.29 14.38 2.35
CA PHE A 581 28.28 13.93 3.75
C PHE A 581 29.32 12.84 4.05
N GLY A 582 29.98 12.25 3.04
CA GLY A 582 30.95 11.17 3.24
C GLY A 582 32.15 11.53 4.12
N SER A 583 32.46 12.82 4.25
CA SER A 583 33.49 13.34 5.16
C SER A 583 32.94 14.18 6.32
N TRP A 584 31.62 14.27 6.45
CA TRP A 584 30.96 15.03 7.50
C TRP A 584 31.07 14.31 8.85
N ASP A 585 31.34 15.10 9.90
CA ASP A 585 31.33 14.65 11.29
C ASP A 585 30.24 15.40 12.07
N PRO A 586 29.50 14.72 12.94
CA PRO A 586 28.51 15.39 13.78
C PRO A 586 29.18 16.26 14.85
N GLU A 587 28.75 17.51 14.95
CA GLU A 587 29.15 18.41 16.05
C GLU A 587 28.31 18.14 17.31
N PRO A 588 28.86 18.35 18.53
CA PRO A 588 28.08 18.25 19.76
C PRO A 588 26.88 19.22 19.77
N ILE A 589 25.71 18.72 20.18
CA ILE A 589 24.49 19.49 20.39
C ILE A 589 24.04 19.41 21.86
N ALA A 590 23.34 20.43 22.35
CA ALA A 590 22.79 20.44 23.71
C ALA A 590 21.44 19.71 23.81
N THR A 591 20.81 19.42 22.68
CA THR A 591 19.52 18.74 22.56
C THR A 591 19.65 17.25 22.93
N PRO A 592 18.78 16.72 23.82
CA PRO A 592 18.73 15.29 24.13
C PRO A 592 18.60 14.44 22.87
N THR A 593 19.39 13.38 22.77
CA THR A 593 19.45 12.52 21.58
C THR A 593 19.16 11.08 21.95
N LEU A 594 18.26 10.42 21.20
CA LEU A 594 17.97 9.00 21.28
C LEU A 594 18.50 8.28 20.03
N LEU A 595 19.24 7.20 20.21
CA LEU A 595 19.58 6.24 19.17
C LEU A 595 18.68 5.02 19.28
N VAL A 596 17.82 4.82 18.29
CA VAL A 596 16.97 3.64 18.14
C VAL A 596 17.69 2.62 17.25
N ARG A 597 18.06 1.47 17.81
CA ARG A 597 18.87 0.46 17.10
C ARG A 597 18.03 -0.74 16.68
N ALA A 598 18.31 -1.25 15.49
CA ALA A 598 17.76 -2.51 15.02
C ALA A 598 18.29 -3.71 15.83
N MET A 599 17.42 -4.67 16.13
CA MET A 599 17.80 -5.93 16.81
C MET A 599 18.22 -7.04 15.83
N GLU A 600 17.80 -6.95 14.57
CA GLU A 600 18.07 -7.94 13.53
C GLU A 600 19.00 -7.37 12.45
N PRO A 601 20.05 -8.09 12.02
CA PRO A 601 20.94 -7.61 10.97
C PRO A 601 20.23 -7.57 9.61
N LEU A 602 20.70 -6.70 8.72
CA LEU A 602 20.25 -6.71 7.33
C LEU A 602 20.87 -7.92 6.60
N SER A 603 20.06 -8.91 6.24
CA SER A 603 20.51 -10.16 5.62
C SER A 603 20.16 -10.24 4.13
N THR A 604 20.47 -9.18 3.37
CA THR A 604 20.31 -9.11 1.92
C THR A 604 21.67 -9.21 1.20
N GLY A 605 21.72 -10.03 0.15
CA GLY A 605 22.90 -10.16 -0.71
C GLY A 605 23.96 -11.18 -0.30
N SER A 606 25.17 -11.03 -0.85
CA SER A 606 26.32 -11.94 -0.67
C SER A 606 27.12 -11.70 0.63
N LEU A 607 26.80 -10.63 1.38
CA LEU A 607 27.41 -10.28 2.66
C LEU A 607 26.44 -10.60 3.80
N LYS A 608 26.91 -11.43 4.73
CA LYS A 608 26.19 -11.78 5.96
C LYS A 608 26.59 -10.82 7.07
N LEU A 609 25.79 -9.77 7.28
CA LEU A 609 26.03 -8.79 8.35
C LEU A 609 26.07 -9.39 9.76
N GLU A 610 25.42 -10.55 9.95
CA GLU A 610 25.52 -11.40 11.14
C GLU A 610 26.95 -11.86 11.49
N GLU A 611 27.89 -11.82 10.53
CA GLU A 611 29.29 -12.21 10.72
C GLU A 611 30.17 -11.04 11.18
N LEU A 612 29.65 -9.81 11.22
CA LEU A 612 30.37 -8.62 11.72
C LEU A 612 30.08 -8.41 13.21
N PRO A 613 31.11 -8.33 14.09
CA PRO A 613 30.91 -8.25 15.54
C PRO A 613 30.20 -6.97 16.02
N ASP A 614 30.23 -5.88 15.23
CA ASP A 614 29.67 -4.57 15.59
C ASP A 614 28.75 -4.01 14.47
N TRP A 615 27.81 -4.82 13.99
CA TRP A 615 26.93 -4.43 12.87
C TRP A 615 25.86 -3.39 13.24
N ARG A 616 25.53 -3.24 14.52
CA ARG A 616 24.48 -2.31 14.97
C ARG A 616 24.93 -0.86 14.82
N SER A 617 23.97 0.02 14.61
CA SER A 617 24.19 1.46 14.62
C SER A 617 24.82 1.94 15.94
N PHE A 618 25.74 2.90 15.80
CA PHE A 618 26.44 3.55 16.90
C PHE A 618 26.63 5.03 16.59
N TRP A 619 26.46 5.86 17.62
CA TRP A 619 26.62 7.31 17.54
C TRP A 619 27.67 7.77 18.55
N GLU A 620 28.63 8.58 18.13
CA GLU A 620 29.80 8.91 18.96
C GLU A 620 29.52 9.98 20.03
N LEU A 621 28.50 10.80 19.82
CA LEU A 621 28.12 11.89 20.73
C LEU A 621 27.18 11.40 21.84
N PRO A 622 27.02 12.12 22.96
CA PRO A 622 26.13 11.72 24.05
C PRO A 622 24.70 11.43 23.58
N HIS A 623 24.18 10.24 23.90
CA HIS A 623 22.84 9.80 23.52
C HIS A 623 22.32 8.72 24.48
N ASP A 624 21.00 8.58 24.52
CA ASP A 624 20.32 7.41 25.08
C ASP A 624 20.12 6.34 23.99
N ILE A 625 19.94 5.08 24.39
CA ILE A 625 19.78 3.96 23.45
C ILE A 625 18.51 3.19 23.75
N VAL A 626 17.78 2.82 22.70
CA VAL A 626 16.72 1.79 22.76
C VAL A 626 16.86 0.82 21.60
N ASP A 627 16.71 -0.48 21.89
CA ASP A 627 16.75 -1.54 20.88
C ASP A 627 15.32 -1.94 20.50
N VAL A 628 15.03 -2.01 19.20
CA VAL A 628 13.70 -2.35 18.67
C VAL A 628 13.76 -3.50 17.66
N ARG A 629 12.66 -4.24 17.54
CA ARG A 629 12.56 -5.38 16.64
C ARG A 629 12.67 -4.96 15.17
N GLY A 630 13.21 -5.85 14.35
CA GLY A 630 13.41 -5.64 12.92
C GLY A 630 14.85 -5.28 12.58
N ASN A 631 15.09 -5.15 11.28
CA ASN A 631 16.34 -4.71 10.68
C ASN A 631 16.26 -3.24 10.26
N HIS A 632 17.33 -2.74 9.63
CA HIS A 632 17.47 -1.36 9.14
C HIS A 632 16.22 -0.79 8.46
N PHE A 633 15.48 -1.61 7.73
CA PHE A 633 14.26 -1.20 7.06
C PHE A 633 13.00 -1.60 7.83
N THR A 634 12.89 -2.87 8.24
CA THR A 634 11.65 -3.41 8.80
C THR A 634 11.28 -2.79 10.14
N MET A 635 12.23 -2.17 10.85
CA MET A 635 11.96 -1.42 12.09
C MET A 635 11.04 -0.20 11.87
N MET A 636 11.08 0.42 10.69
CA MET A 636 10.20 1.55 10.31
C MET A 636 9.04 1.12 9.41
N GLU A 637 9.04 -0.12 8.92
CA GLU A 637 7.99 -0.72 8.10
C GLU A 637 7.09 -1.63 8.95
N ASP A 638 7.48 -2.88 9.17
CA ASP A 638 6.69 -3.92 9.84
C ASP A 638 6.61 -3.74 11.35
N HIS A 639 7.62 -3.12 11.94
CA HIS A 639 7.72 -2.82 13.36
C HIS A 639 7.57 -1.32 13.64
N SER A 640 6.94 -0.56 12.74
CA SER A 640 6.77 0.89 12.90
C SER A 640 6.04 1.29 14.18
N LEU A 641 5.03 0.51 14.59
CA LEU A 641 4.25 0.75 15.82
C LEU A 641 5.09 0.57 17.10
N PRO A 642 5.76 -0.58 17.34
CA PRO A 642 6.61 -0.71 18.52
C PRO A 642 7.80 0.26 18.50
N THR A 643 8.35 0.59 17.34
CA THR A 643 9.39 1.65 17.21
C THR A 643 8.85 3.01 17.64
N ALA A 644 7.66 3.39 17.18
CA ALA A 644 6.99 4.62 17.59
C ALA A 644 6.70 4.66 19.09
N GLN A 645 6.25 3.55 19.68
CA GLN A 645 6.02 3.46 21.12
C GLN A 645 7.30 3.67 21.92
N ALA A 646 8.41 3.03 21.53
CA ALA A 646 9.69 3.18 22.20
C ALA A 646 10.21 4.63 22.18
N ILE A 647 10.02 5.34 21.05
CA ILE A 647 10.37 6.75 20.92
C ILE A 647 9.49 7.61 21.83
N GLU A 648 8.18 7.37 21.87
CA GLU A 648 7.27 8.13 22.73
C GLU A 648 7.55 7.90 24.22
N ASP A 649 7.80 6.66 24.65
CA ASP A 649 8.16 6.34 26.04
C ASP A 649 9.40 7.13 26.49
N TRP A 650 10.38 7.27 25.59
CA TRP A 650 11.57 8.08 25.86
C TRP A 650 11.25 9.58 25.88
N LEU A 651 10.48 10.10 24.91
CA LEU A 651 10.08 11.50 24.89
C LEU A 651 9.28 11.90 26.15
N GLU A 652 8.42 11.01 26.66
CA GLU A 652 7.67 11.22 27.89
C GLU A 652 8.56 11.19 29.15
N SER A 653 9.71 10.54 29.08
CA SER A 653 10.69 10.47 30.17
C SER A 653 11.59 11.72 30.28
N LEU A 654 11.65 12.54 29.22
CA LEU A 654 12.46 13.75 29.21
C LEU A 654 11.94 14.78 30.23
N PRO A 655 12.84 15.53 30.89
CA PRO A 655 12.43 16.61 31.77
C PRO A 655 11.60 17.64 31.00
N ARG A 656 10.42 18.00 31.50
CA ARG A 656 9.68 19.14 30.96
C ARG A 656 10.41 20.41 31.39
N ASP A 657 10.81 21.25 30.43
CA ASP A 657 11.39 22.56 30.74
C ASP A 657 10.40 23.36 31.63
N GLY A 658 10.76 23.55 32.90
CA GLY A 658 9.93 24.21 33.91
C GLY A 658 9.57 23.41 35.18
N ALA A 659 10.30 22.34 35.50
CA ALA A 659 10.26 21.69 36.83
C ALA A 659 11.56 21.91 37.61
#